data_AF-A0A2N3R5X3-F1
#
_entry.id   AF-A0A2N3R5X3-F1
#
_cell.length_a   1.000
_cell.length_b   1.000
_cell.length_c   1.000
_cell.angle_alpha   90.00
_cell.angle_beta   90.00
_cell.angle_gamma   90.00
#
_symmetry.space_group_name_H-M   'P 1'
#
loop_
_entity.id
_entity.type
_entity.pdbx_description
1 polymer ?
#
loop_
_entity_poly.entity_id
_entity_poly.type
_entity_poly.pdbx_seq_one_letter_code
_entity_poly.pdbx_strand_id
1 'polypeptide(L)'
;MSETPQHVYPKASVGEQSANVAPNPDFPQLEQDVLRYWDTNGTFQKSIDENPSGEHSSNEFVFFDGPPFANGLPHYGHLLTGYAKDVVPRYQTMKGRRVNRVFGWDTHGLPAELEAQKELGIDSVDQIEQMGIDKFNDACRASVLKYVNEWRDYVHRQARWVDFEHGYKTLDIPYMESVMWAFKTLYEKGLAYKGYRVLPYCPKDQTPLSAHELRMDADVYQDRQDTTVSVAVKLRDEDDAYAVFWTTTPWTVPTNFAIVVGADIDYVEVRPKEGKFAGKKFYFAKALLGSYNKELGEDYEVVRELKGSDMVGWRYYPVFPYFAGEQATAEGGTPGPNAYQILTADYVDTTEGTGLVHQAPYGEDDMNTLNAHGITSVDVLDSGCRFTSLCPDYEGMFVFDANLPILRNLRAGDGPLAQMPEDQRALLFQEKSYVHSYPHCWRCGTPLIYKPVSSWFVSVTKIKPRLLELNQEINWIPDNVKDGQFGKWLSNARDWSISRNRFWGSPIPVWVSDDPKYPRVDVYGSLDELKADFGDYPRDHDGNINMHRPYIDELTRPNPDDPTGKSTMRRISDVLDCWFESGSMPFAQYHYPFENKEYFEQHFPSDFIVEYIGQTRGWFYLLHVMATALFDKPAFKNVICHGIVLGDDGQKMSKHLRNYPDVNGVFDQYGSDAMRWFLMSSPILRGGNLIVTSEGIRDTVRQIMLPVWSSYYFFTLYANAANNGRGYDARELTADEVPGLPQMDRYLLARTRKLIAQVSAHMDEFEISDACDEVSDFIDMLTNWYIRNTRDRFWNEDENAFNTLYTVLEAFMRVLAPLAPMEAETVWRGLTGGDSVHLGDWPYLTDPATGEDTALGRVLVEDGDLVAAMDKVREVVSATLSLRKAKKMRVRQPLAKLTVVVDEPSQVDGYDALLKSELNIKDVEYSTLDEAADHGLKIIDELKVNARAAGPRLGKQVQFAIKASKSGDWHTDPATGDPVIETPNGTITLQGDEYDITRRVEEADAAARRDSASSILPSGGFVILDLELNDDLIAEGYARDVIRAVQDARKDAGLEVSDRIVLTLTVPADDLPKVEQFRDLICSETLSTAVDVEQGDELTVTVAKA
;
A
#
# COMPACT_ATOMS: atom_id res chain seq x y z
N MET A 1 -35.36 -45.24 -28.22
CA MET A 1 -34.01 -44.69 -28.03
C MET A 1 -34.22 -43.21 -27.74
N SER A 2 -34.09 -42.80 -26.48
CA SER A 2 -34.17 -41.38 -26.11
C SER A 2 -32.87 -40.73 -26.56
N GLU A 3 -32.94 -39.85 -27.56
CA GLU A 3 -31.83 -38.98 -27.92
C GLU A 3 -31.54 -38.10 -26.70
N THR A 4 -30.33 -38.24 -26.14
CA THR A 4 -29.83 -37.32 -25.13
C THR A 4 -29.73 -35.94 -25.78
N PRO A 5 -30.34 -34.88 -25.24
CA PRO A 5 -30.22 -33.54 -25.81
C PRO A 5 -28.74 -33.16 -25.92
N GLN A 6 -28.33 -32.74 -27.11
CA GLN A 6 -26.96 -32.37 -27.43
C GLN A 6 -26.79 -30.89 -27.07
N HIS A 7 -26.24 -30.61 -25.88
CA HIS A 7 -25.98 -29.24 -25.43
C HIS A 7 -24.81 -28.62 -26.22
N VAL A 8 -24.95 -27.36 -26.63
CA VAL A 8 -23.91 -26.60 -27.36
C VAL A 8 -22.91 -25.98 -26.39
N TYR A 9 -23.42 -25.48 -25.25
CA TYR A 9 -22.61 -24.89 -24.18
C TYR A 9 -22.77 -25.69 -22.88
N PRO A 10 -21.73 -25.76 -22.02
CA PRO A 10 -20.40 -25.20 -22.23
C PRO A 10 -19.60 -25.94 -23.31
N LYS A 11 -18.85 -25.21 -24.15
CA LYS A 11 -17.95 -25.80 -25.17
C LYS A 11 -16.74 -26.49 -24.55
N ALA A 12 -16.26 -26.00 -23.40
CA ALA A 12 -15.26 -26.65 -22.56
C ALA A 12 -15.56 -26.44 -21.06
N SER A 13 -15.17 -27.42 -20.24
CA SER A 13 -15.26 -27.37 -18.77
C SER A 13 -13.90 -27.67 -18.16
N VAL A 14 -13.56 -26.97 -17.07
CA VAL A 14 -12.34 -27.15 -16.27
C VAL A 14 -12.44 -28.28 -15.25
N GLY A 15 -13.64 -28.78 -14.94
CA GLY A 15 -13.88 -29.76 -13.87
C GLY A 15 -14.95 -30.82 -14.19
N GLU A 16 -15.34 -31.62 -13.18
CA GLU A 16 -16.38 -32.67 -13.26
C GLU A 16 -17.82 -32.11 -13.41
N GLN A 17 -17.97 -30.81 -13.71
CA GLN A 17 -19.28 -30.21 -13.91
C GLN A 17 -20.07 -30.93 -15.01
N SER A 18 -21.37 -31.08 -14.74
CA SER A 18 -22.34 -31.74 -15.62
C SER A 18 -22.38 -31.10 -17.01
N ALA A 19 -23.04 -31.75 -17.97
CA ALA A 19 -23.30 -31.22 -19.31
C ALA A 19 -24.06 -29.86 -19.34
N ASN A 20 -24.34 -29.23 -18.19
CA ASN A 20 -25.04 -27.97 -18.02
C ASN A 20 -24.34 -27.04 -17.00
N VAL A 21 -24.39 -25.73 -17.27
CA VAL A 21 -23.94 -24.66 -16.36
C VAL A 21 -24.91 -24.53 -15.19
N ALA A 22 -24.40 -24.56 -13.96
CA ALA A 22 -25.23 -24.41 -12.77
C ALA A 22 -25.68 -22.95 -12.55
N PRO A 23 -26.93 -22.68 -12.12
CA PRO A 23 -27.40 -21.32 -11.85
C PRO A 23 -26.68 -20.67 -10.65
N ASN A 24 -26.26 -21.47 -9.66
CA ASN A 24 -25.53 -21.01 -8.49
C ASN A 24 -24.16 -21.72 -8.46
N PRO A 25 -23.05 -21.02 -8.74
CA PRO A 25 -21.72 -21.61 -8.73
C PRO A 25 -21.16 -21.73 -7.32
N ASP A 26 -20.27 -22.71 -7.15
CA ASP A 26 -19.32 -22.76 -6.03
C ASP A 26 -18.00 -22.19 -6.54
N PHE A 27 -17.74 -20.91 -6.27
CA PHE A 27 -16.53 -20.22 -6.74
C PHE A 27 -15.24 -20.85 -6.19
N PRO A 28 -15.10 -21.13 -4.88
CA PRO A 28 -13.92 -21.84 -4.36
C PRO A 28 -13.62 -23.15 -5.10
N GLN A 29 -14.63 -23.99 -5.36
CA GLN A 29 -14.41 -25.24 -6.10
C GLN A 29 -14.04 -24.99 -7.57
N LEU A 30 -14.70 -24.04 -8.23
CA LEU A 30 -14.39 -23.64 -9.61
C LEU A 30 -12.93 -23.16 -9.73
N GLU A 31 -12.46 -22.33 -8.80
CA GLU A 31 -11.08 -21.84 -8.77
C GLU A 31 -10.07 -22.99 -8.63
N GLN A 32 -10.35 -23.96 -7.77
CA GLN A 32 -9.51 -25.17 -7.62
C GLN A 32 -9.42 -25.99 -8.91
N ASP A 33 -10.52 -26.07 -9.67
CA ASP A 33 -10.56 -26.77 -10.96
C ASP A 33 -9.74 -26.03 -12.02
N VAL A 34 -9.83 -24.69 -12.06
CA VAL A 34 -9.02 -23.84 -12.95
C VAL A 34 -7.52 -23.97 -12.64
N LEU A 35 -7.14 -23.89 -11.36
CA LEU A 35 -5.73 -24.03 -10.96
C LEU A 35 -5.15 -25.37 -11.42
N ARG A 36 -5.86 -26.49 -11.19
CA ARG A 36 -5.43 -27.81 -11.69
C ARG A 36 -5.33 -27.87 -13.21
N TYR A 37 -6.25 -27.20 -13.91
CA TYR A 37 -6.22 -27.12 -15.37
C TYR A 37 -4.95 -26.39 -15.85
N TRP A 38 -4.63 -25.23 -15.28
CA TRP A 38 -3.43 -24.47 -15.64
C TRP A 38 -2.14 -25.23 -15.37
N ASP A 39 -2.05 -25.91 -14.23
CA ASP A 39 -0.89 -26.74 -13.88
C ASP A 39 -0.69 -27.88 -14.88
N THR A 40 -1.78 -28.60 -15.19
CA THR A 40 -1.74 -29.75 -16.11
C THR A 40 -1.35 -29.36 -17.53
N ASN A 41 -1.79 -28.17 -17.98
CA ASN A 41 -1.57 -27.70 -19.34
C ASN A 41 -0.35 -26.78 -19.49
N GLY A 42 0.36 -26.48 -18.40
CA GLY A 42 1.49 -25.56 -18.41
C GLY A 42 1.10 -24.15 -18.89
N THR A 43 -0.12 -23.69 -18.59
CA THR A 43 -0.69 -22.47 -19.17
C THR A 43 0.15 -21.22 -18.87
N PHE A 44 0.72 -21.12 -17.66
CA PHE A 44 1.61 -20.01 -17.32
C PHE A 44 2.86 -19.98 -18.23
N GLN A 45 3.55 -21.11 -18.38
CA GLN A 45 4.75 -21.19 -19.23
C GLN A 45 4.42 -20.91 -20.70
N LYS A 46 3.30 -21.45 -21.21
CA LYS A 46 2.81 -21.14 -22.56
C LYS A 46 2.60 -19.63 -22.76
N SER A 47 2.02 -18.93 -21.77
CA SER A 47 1.78 -17.48 -21.87
C SER A 47 3.06 -16.66 -22.01
N ILE A 48 4.20 -17.17 -21.50
CA ILE A 48 5.51 -16.56 -21.68
C ILE A 48 6.10 -16.94 -23.04
N ASP A 49 6.04 -18.23 -23.40
CA ASP A 49 6.70 -18.75 -24.60
C ASP A 49 6.05 -18.31 -25.92
N GLU A 50 4.73 -18.07 -25.92
CA GLU A 50 3.98 -17.59 -27.09
C GLU A 50 4.36 -16.13 -27.45
N ASN A 51 4.85 -15.36 -26.49
CA ASN A 51 5.27 -13.98 -26.70
C ASN A 51 6.79 -13.89 -26.97
N PRO A 52 7.22 -13.51 -28.18
CA PRO A 52 8.65 -13.40 -28.49
C PRO A 52 9.28 -12.22 -27.74
N SER A 53 10.55 -12.38 -27.32
CA SER A 53 11.34 -11.33 -26.65
C SER A 53 11.65 -10.12 -27.55
N GLY A 54 11.65 -10.32 -28.88
CA GLY A 54 12.05 -9.30 -29.86
C GLY A 54 13.57 -9.14 -29.97
N GLU A 55 14.04 -8.23 -30.83
CA GLU A 55 15.47 -7.89 -30.88
C GLU A 55 15.86 -7.15 -29.60
N HIS A 56 16.97 -7.57 -28.96
CA HIS A 56 17.48 -6.96 -27.72
C HIS A 56 16.43 -6.79 -26.61
N SER A 57 15.54 -7.77 -26.45
CA SER A 57 14.50 -7.78 -25.41
C SER A 57 13.49 -6.63 -25.53
N SER A 58 13.35 -6.03 -26.72
CA SER A 58 12.48 -4.88 -26.98
C SER A 58 10.99 -5.15 -26.76
N ASN A 59 10.56 -6.41 -26.78
CA ASN A 59 9.18 -6.82 -26.49
C ASN A 59 8.98 -7.37 -25.08
N GLU A 60 10.00 -7.36 -24.23
CA GLU A 60 9.85 -7.76 -22.83
C GLU A 60 9.27 -6.63 -21.98
N PHE A 61 8.48 -6.98 -20.98
CA PHE A 61 8.10 -6.09 -19.88
C PHE A 61 8.80 -6.62 -18.62
N VAL A 62 9.78 -5.88 -18.13
CA VAL A 62 10.64 -6.30 -17.03
C VAL A 62 9.96 -5.97 -15.70
N PHE A 63 9.64 -7.01 -14.94
CA PHE A 63 9.05 -6.91 -13.61
C PHE A 63 10.04 -7.42 -12.56
N PHE A 64 10.33 -6.60 -11.55
CA PHE A 64 11.11 -7.04 -10.39
C PHE A 64 10.19 -7.35 -9.21
N ASP A 65 10.30 -8.59 -8.73
CA ASP A 65 9.56 -9.06 -7.57
C ASP A 65 10.37 -8.80 -6.29
N GLY A 66 9.84 -7.95 -5.41
CA GLY A 66 10.42 -7.71 -4.09
C GLY A 66 10.43 -8.99 -3.27
N PRO A 67 11.62 -9.46 -2.84
CA PRO A 67 11.74 -10.74 -2.17
C PRO A 67 11.18 -10.66 -0.74
N PRO A 68 10.13 -11.42 -0.38
CA PRO A 68 9.70 -11.50 1.01
C PRO A 68 10.76 -12.19 1.87
N PHE A 69 10.75 -11.86 3.17
CA PHE A 69 11.53 -12.59 4.15
C PHE A 69 10.95 -13.99 4.37
N ALA A 70 11.81 -15.00 4.31
CA ALA A 70 11.44 -16.40 4.52
C ALA A 70 11.33 -16.76 6.02
N ASN A 71 10.57 -16.01 6.82
CA ASN A 71 10.54 -16.19 8.28
C ASN A 71 9.13 -16.30 8.90
N GLY A 72 8.11 -16.53 8.08
CA GLY A 72 6.75 -16.74 8.58
C GLY A 72 5.70 -16.85 7.48
N LEU A 73 4.48 -17.24 7.86
CA LEU A 73 3.34 -17.32 6.96
C LEU A 73 2.93 -15.95 6.38
N PRO A 74 2.42 -15.92 5.14
CA PRO A 74 1.89 -14.72 4.50
C PRO A 74 0.65 -14.15 5.21
N HIS A 75 0.30 -12.92 4.87
CA HIS A 75 -0.82 -12.16 5.45
C HIS A 75 -1.41 -11.21 4.40
N TYR A 76 -2.50 -10.51 4.70
CA TYR A 76 -3.19 -9.61 3.75
C TYR A 76 -2.28 -8.54 3.10
N GLY A 77 -1.25 -8.05 3.79
CA GLY A 77 -0.21 -7.22 3.15
C GLY A 77 0.47 -7.91 1.96
N HIS A 78 1.03 -9.12 2.16
CA HIS A 78 1.63 -9.92 1.09
C HIS A 78 0.65 -10.26 -0.02
N LEU A 79 -0.62 -10.49 0.34
CA LEU A 79 -1.69 -10.80 -0.60
C LEU A 79 -2.01 -9.61 -1.51
N LEU A 80 -2.24 -8.43 -0.94
CA LEU A 80 -2.49 -7.20 -1.70
C LEU A 80 -1.36 -6.96 -2.70
N THR A 81 -0.11 -7.00 -2.21
CA THR A 81 1.07 -6.85 -3.07
C THR A 81 1.12 -7.93 -4.14
N GLY A 82 0.87 -9.19 -3.78
CA GLY A 82 0.86 -10.32 -4.71
C GLY A 82 -0.18 -10.20 -5.83
N TYR A 83 -1.37 -9.65 -5.56
CA TYR A 83 -2.39 -9.43 -6.58
C TYR A 83 -1.98 -8.34 -7.55
N ALA A 84 -1.45 -7.21 -7.06
CA ALA A 84 -0.93 -6.16 -7.93
C ALA A 84 0.23 -6.66 -8.82
N LYS A 85 1.10 -7.52 -8.26
CA LYS A 85 2.19 -8.22 -8.96
C LYS A 85 1.72 -9.28 -9.98
N ASP A 86 0.42 -9.57 -10.06
CA ASP A 86 -0.15 -10.53 -11.00
C ASP A 86 -1.04 -9.84 -12.04
N VAL A 87 -1.88 -8.89 -11.61
CA VAL A 87 -2.79 -8.11 -12.46
C VAL A 87 -2.02 -7.38 -13.57
N VAL A 88 -0.97 -6.65 -13.22
CA VAL A 88 -0.18 -5.86 -14.19
C VAL A 88 0.57 -6.77 -15.18
N PRO A 89 1.34 -7.78 -14.74
CA PRO A 89 1.97 -8.71 -15.67
C PRO A 89 0.99 -9.49 -16.57
N ARG A 90 -0.18 -9.91 -16.05
CA ARG A 90 -1.21 -10.56 -16.89
C ARG A 90 -1.70 -9.65 -17.99
N TYR A 91 -2.04 -8.41 -17.65
CA TYR A 91 -2.44 -7.40 -18.62
C TYR A 91 -1.37 -7.18 -19.71
N GLN A 92 -0.10 -7.03 -19.30
CA GLN A 92 1.01 -6.87 -20.25
C GLN A 92 1.22 -8.09 -21.15
N THR A 93 1.08 -9.31 -20.60
CA THR A 93 1.13 -10.56 -21.38
C THR A 93 0.02 -10.62 -22.42
N MET A 94 -1.22 -10.27 -22.05
CA MET A 94 -2.32 -10.19 -23.00
C MET A 94 -2.14 -9.07 -24.03
N LYS A 95 -1.38 -8.02 -23.72
CA LYS A 95 -0.97 -7.00 -24.70
C LYS A 95 0.10 -7.49 -25.69
N GLY A 96 0.52 -8.75 -25.62
CA GLY A 96 1.53 -9.35 -26.50
C GLY A 96 2.97 -9.15 -26.02
N ARG A 97 3.17 -8.70 -24.76
CA ARG A 97 4.51 -8.54 -24.18
C ARG A 97 4.98 -9.84 -23.56
N ARG A 98 6.27 -10.15 -23.69
CA ARG A 98 6.88 -11.24 -22.93
C ARG A 98 7.15 -10.76 -21.50
N VAL A 99 6.63 -11.47 -20.50
CA VAL A 99 6.77 -11.05 -19.10
C VAL A 99 7.30 -12.21 -18.27
N ASN A 100 8.61 -12.21 -18.02
CA ASN A 100 9.24 -13.17 -17.12
C ASN A 100 8.92 -12.79 -15.66
N ARG A 101 8.49 -13.75 -14.85
CA ARG A 101 8.04 -13.52 -13.47
C ARG A 101 8.69 -14.55 -12.57
N VAL A 102 9.76 -14.19 -11.88
CA VAL A 102 10.50 -15.08 -10.98
C VAL A 102 10.27 -14.68 -9.53
N PHE A 103 10.11 -15.67 -8.65
CA PHE A 103 9.94 -15.42 -7.22
C PHE A 103 11.29 -15.28 -6.54
N GLY A 104 11.41 -14.29 -5.66
CA GLY A 104 12.62 -14.03 -4.88
C GLY A 104 12.48 -14.39 -3.41
N TRP A 105 13.57 -14.72 -2.74
CA TRP A 105 13.60 -14.89 -1.29
C TRP A 105 14.72 -14.10 -0.63
N ASP A 106 14.34 -13.30 0.37
CA ASP A 106 15.31 -12.71 1.28
C ASP A 106 15.50 -13.66 2.46
N THR A 107 16.67 -14.29 2.49
CA THR A 107 16.98 -15.43 3.34
C THR A 107 17.99 -15.12 4.43
N HIS A 108 18.52 -13.89 4.47
CA HIS A 108 19.62 -13.49 5.34
C HIS A 108 19.21 -12.45 6.40
N GLY A 109 20.15 -12.19 7.32
CA GLY A 109 20.04 -11.13 8.30
C GLY A 109 19.22 -11.45 9.54
N LEU A 110 19.02 -10.44 10.37
CA LEU A 110 18.31 -10.52 11.65
C LEU A 110 16.93 -11.21 11.57
N PRO A 111 16.11 -11.02 10.52
CA PRO A 111 14.78 -11.64 10.47
C PRO A 111 14.84 -13.18 10.43
N ALA A 112 15.84 -13.75 9.75
CA ALA A 112 16.06 -15.20 9.69
C ALA A 112 16.73 -15.71 10.98
N GLU A 113 17.75 -15.00 11.47
CA GLU A 113 18.46 -15.39 12.70
C GLU A 113 17.54 -15.41 13.93
N LEU A 114 16.66 -14.42 14.08
CA LEU A 114 15.77 -14.33 15.24
C LEU A 114 14.70 -15.43 15.24
N GLU A 115 14.21 -15.84 14.08
CA GLU A 115 13.28 -16.97 13.98
C GLU A 115 13.99 -18.29 14.30
N ALA A 116 15.20 -18.51 13.77
CA ALA A 116 16.01 -19.68 14.11
C ALA A 116 16.36 -19.71 15.61
N GLN A 117 16.75 -18.57 16.20
CA GLN A 117 16.96 -18.43 17.64
C GLN A 117 15.73 -18.86 18.45
N LYS A 118 14.54 -18.43 18.04
CA LYS A 118 13.28 -18.79 18.70
C LYS A 118 12.96 -20.28 18.58
N GLU A 119 13.19 -20.90 17.42
CA GLU A 119 13.02 -22.34 17.22
C GLU A 119 14.01 -23.15 18.08
N LEU A 120 15.23 -22.64 18.27
CA LEU A 120 16.29 -23.27 19.08
C LEU A 120 16.22 -22.96 20.58
N GLY A 121 15.40 -21.98 20.99
CA GLY A 121 15.35 -21.49 22.37
C GLY A 121 16.62 -20.74 22.81
N ILE A 122 17.24 -20.00 21.88
CA ILE A 122 18.44 -19.20 22.09
C ILE A 122 18.06 -17.73 22.30
N ASP A 123 18.56 -17.13 23.37
CA ASP A 123 18.22 -15.76 23.79
C ASP A 123 19.41 -14.79 23.78
N SER A 124 20.65 -15.27 23.57
CA SER A 124 21.85 -14.43 23.54
C SER A 124 22.86 -14.82 22.45
N VAL A 125 23.71 -13.85 22.10
CA VAL A 125 24.84 -14.03 21.16
C VAL A 125 25.85 -15.05 21.68
N ASP A 126 26.16 -15.03 22.99
CA ASP A 126 27.09 -15.99 23.60
C ASP A 126 26.63 -17.45 23.44
N GLN A 127 25.32 -17.70 23.48
CA GLN A 127 24.76 -19.04 23.27
C GLN A 127 24.93 -19.51 21.82
N ILE A 128 24.87 -18.60 20.85
CA ILE A 128 25.16 -18.89 19.43
C ILE A 128 26.62 -19.30 19.26
N GLU A 129 27.54 -18.54 19.86
CA GLU A 129 28.97 -18.85 19.81
C GLU A 129 29.29 -20.19 20.49
N GLN A 130 28.64 -20.49 21.62
CA GLN A 130 28.78 -21.79 22.31
C GLN A 130 28.25 -22.96 21.48
N MET A 131 27.17 -22.75 20.71
CA MET A 131 26.62 -23.77 19.79
C MET A 131 27.57 -24.05 18.62
N GLY A 132 28.23 -23.00 18.12
CA GLY A 132 29.04 -22.98 16.92
C GLY A 132 28.34 -22.26 15.77
N ILE A 133 29.07 -21.36 15.10
CA ILE A 133 28.53 -20.51 14.01
C ILE A 133 28.03 -21.35 12.83
N ASP A 134 28.74 -22.42 12.49
CA ASP A 134 28.37 -23.35 11.42
C ASP A 134 26.98 -23.98 11.68
N LYS A 135 26.79 -24.54 12.87
CA LYS A 135 25.52 -25.16 13.26
C LYS A 135 24.37 -24.15 13.34
N PHE A 136 24.65 -22.94 13.82
CA PHE A 136 23.64 -21.89 13.88
C PHE A 136 23.22 -21.43 12.46
N ASN A 137 24.19 -21.25 11.56
CA ASN A 137 23.93 -20.90 10.17
C ASN A 137 23.19 -22.02 9.42
N ASP A 138 23.48 -23.29 9.71
CA ASP A 138 22.71 -24.43 9.18
C ASP A 138 21.26 -24.43 9.67
N ALA A 139 21.01 -24.07 10.93
CA ALA A 139 19.66 -23.93 11.47
C ALA A 139 18.91 -22.76 10.81
N CYS A 140 19.58 -21.63 10.58
CA CYS A 140 19.00 -20.50 9.83
C CYS A 140 18.60 -20.93 8.41
N ARG A 141 19.49 -21.64 7.69
CA ARG A 141 19.22 -22.19 6.36
C ARG A 141 18.02 -23.14 6.36
N ALA A 142 17.91 -24.03 7.34
CA ALA A 142 16.79 -24.97 7.43
C ALA A 142 15.45 -24.26 7.72
N SER A 143 15.48 -23.26 8.62
CA SER A 143 14.30 -22.48 9.01
C SER A 143 13.72 -21.69 7.82
N VAL A 144 14.57 -21.03 7.01
CA VAL A 144 14.09 -20.28 5.84
C VAL A 144 13.48 -21.18 4.77
N LEU A 145 14.04 -22.37 4.53
CA LEU A 145 13.53 -23.29 3.51
C LEU A 145 12.19 -23.93 3.88
N LYS A 146 11.85 -24.00 5.17
CA LYS A 146 10.56 -24.53 5.66
C LYS A 146 9.37 -23.71 5.16
N TYR A 147 9.48 -22.38 5.21
CA TYR A 147 8.38 -21.49 4.83
C TYR A 147 8.15 -21.40 3.32
N VAL A 148 9.13 -21.78 2.49
CA VAL A 148 9.03 -21.70 1.01
C VAL A 148 7.83 -22.49 0.48
N ASN A 149 7.59 -23.70 1.00
CA ASN A 149 6.48 -24.54 0.53
C ASN A 149 5.12 -23.95 0.91
N GLU A 150 4.96 -23.48 2.15
CA GLU A 150 3.71 -22.86 2.61
C GLU A 150 3.36 -21.61 1.79
N TRP A 151 4.38 -20.83 1.42
CA TRP A 151 4.20 -19.69 0.53
C TRP A 151 3.86 -20.08 -0.90
N ARG A 152 4.49 -21.13 -1.44
CA ARG A 152 4.17 -21.61 -2.80
C ARG A 152 2.70 -22.00 -2.88
N ASP A 153 2.19 -22.75 -1.91
CA ASP A 153 0.79 -23.19 -1.89
C ASP A 153 -0.15 -21.98 -1.73
N TYR A 154 0.22 -21.00 -0.90
CA TYR A 154 -0.54 -19.76 -0.73
C TYR A 154 -0.59 -18.90 -2.00
N VAL A 155 0.54 -18.71 -2.66
CA VAL A 155 0.67 -17.93 -3.91
C VAL A 155 -0.03 -18.63 -5.07
N HIS A 156 0.00 -19.96 -5.10
CA HIS A 156 -0.75 -20.76 -6.06
C HIS A 156 -2.26 -20.58 -5.86
N ARG A 157 -2.76 -20.68 -4.62
CA ARG A 157 -4.18 -20.45 -4.29
C ARG A 157 -4.65 -19.04 -4.64
N GLN A 158 -3.75 -18.06 -4.55
CA GLN A 158 -3.98 -16.68 -4.98
C GLN A 158 -4.21 -16.53 -6.50
N ALA A 159 -3.89 -17.56 -7.30
CA ALA A 159 -3.77 -17.49 -8.74
C ALA A 159 -2.73 -16.47 -9.22
N ARG A 160 -1.64 -16.30 -8.46
CA ARG A 160 -0.50 -15.47 -8.87
C ARG A 160 0.47 -16.32 -9.69
N TRP A 161 0.63 -15.98 -10.96
CA TRP A 161 1.56 -16.67 -11.84
C TRP A 161 2.98 -16.16 -11.66
N VAL A 162 3.84 -17.02 -11.12
CA VAL A 162 5.25 -16.73 -10.84
C VAL A 162 6.03 -18.04 -10.80
N ASP A 163 7.26 -18.00 -11.32
CA ASP A 163 8.19 -19.12 -11.35
C ASP A 163 8.92 -19.24 -10.00
N PHE A 164 8.64 -20.33 -9.28
CA PHE A 164 9.34 -20.70 -8.04
C PHE A 164 10.54 -21.61 -8.28
N GLU A 165 10.60 -22.29 -9.42
CA GLU A 165 11.65 -23.27 -9.73
C GLU A 165 12.95 -22.57 -10.11
N HIS A 166 12.85 -21.52 -10.95
CA HIS A 166 13.98 -20.68 -11.38
C HIS A 166 14.03 -19.34 -10.62
N GLY A 167 13.42 -19.30 -9.43
CA GLY A 167 13.51 -18.16 -8.52
C GLY A 167 14.93 -17.97 -7.96
N TYR A 168 15.16 -16.83 -7.30
CA TYR A 168 16.45 -16.50 -6.68
C TYR A 168 16.35 -16.48 -5.16
N LYS A 169 17.44 -16.84 -4.47
CA LYS A 169 17.57 -16.69 -3.01
C LYS A 169 18.86 -15.94 -2.69
N THR A 170 18.81 -15.05 -1.70
CA THR A 170 19.99 -14.28 -1.29
C THR A 170 21.14 -15.16 -0.76
N LEU A 171 20.84 -16.38 -0.28
CA LEU A 171 21.83 -17.37 0.17
C LEU A 171 22.51 -18.17 -0.96
N ASP A 172 22.06 -18.04 -2.20
CA ASP A 172 22.64 -18.79 -3.31
C ASP A 172 24.03 -18.24 -3.64
N ILE A 173 25.01 -19.12 -3.83
CA ILE A 173 26.43 -18.73 -4.04
C ILE A 173 26.60 -17.73 -5.21
N PRO A 174 25.97 -17.92 -6.39
CA PRO A 174 26.02 -16.93 -7.47
C PRO A 174 25.54 -15.54 -7.03
N TYR A 175 24.45 -15.48 -6.25
CA TYR A 175 23.90 -14.21 -5.76
C TYR A 175 24.88 -13.52 -4.81
N MET A 176 25.45 -14.26 -3.84
CA MET A 176 26.43 -13.74 -2.88
C MET A 176 27.71 -13.25 -3.57
N GLU A 177 28.14 -13.91 -4.64
CA GLU A 177 29.31 -13.48 -5.42
C GLU A 177 29.04 -12.15 -6.15
N SER A 178 27.85 -11.95 -6.70
CA SER A 178 27.43 -10.65 -7.24
C SER A 178 27.37 -9.56 -6.18
N VAL A 179 26.91 -9.88 -4.97
CA VAL A 179 26.93 -8.96 -3.82
C VAL A 179 28.37 -8.57 -3.44
N MET A 180 29.30 -9.54 -3.45
CA MET A 180 30.74 -9.30 -3.26
C MET A 180 31.31 -8.36 -4.33
N TRP A 181 30.97 -8.60 -5.60
CA TRP A 181 31.35 -7.70 -6.71
C TRP A 181 30.84 -6.27 -6.50
N ALA A 182 29.57 -6.12 -6.07
CA ALA A 182 28.98 -4.81 -5.84
C ALA A 182 29.72 -4.05 -4.74
N PHE A 183 30.04 -4.72 -3.63
CA PHE A 183 30.84 -4.11 -2.55
C PHE A 183 32.21 -3.66 -3.06
N LYS A 184 32.95 -4.52 -3.77
CA LYS A 184 34.26 -4.16 -4.33
C LYS A 184 34.16 -2.97 -5.30
N THR A 185 33.16 -2.96 -6.16
CA THR A 185 32.94 -1.86 -7.12
C THR A 185 32.66 -0.54 -6.40
N LEU A 186 31.85 -0.55 -5.32
CA LEU A 186 31.63 0.63 -4.49
C LEU A 186 32.92 1.08 -3.80
N TYR A 187 33.75 0.15 -3.32
CA TYR A 187 35.04 0.44 -2.70
C TYR A 187 36.01 1.10 -3.69
N GLU A 188 36.15 0.54 -4.89
CA GLU A 188 36.99 1.09 -5.96
C GLU A 188 36.53 2.48 -6.42
N LYS A 189 35.21 2.73 -6.42
CA LYS A 189 34.62 4.06 -6.67
C LYS A 189 34.78 5.05 -5.51
N GLY A 190 35.37 4.64 -4.38
CA GLY A 190 35.49 5.47 -3.18
C GLY A 190 34.15 5.79 -2.50
N LEU A 191 33.15 4.92 -2.73
CA LEU A 191 31.81 4.99 -2.15
C LEU A 191 31.68 4.06 -0.94
N ALA A 192 32.40 2.94 -0.87
CA ALA A 192 32.46 2.12 0.34
C ALA A 192 33.68 2.48 1.20
N TYR A 193 33.49 2.71 2.51
CA TYR A 193 34.58 3.05 3.43
C TYR A 193 34.31 2.61 4.87
N LYS A 194 35.37 2.40 5.66
CA LYS A 194 35.27 2.15 7.11
C LYS A 194 35.21 3.47 7.86
N GLY A 195 34.22 3.63 8.73
CA GLY A 195 34.07 4.78 9.62
C GLY A 195 33.87 4.36 11.08
N TYR A 196 34.26 5.23 12.01
CA TYR A 196 33.91 5.13 13.43
C TYR A 196 32.87 6.20 13.73
N ARG A 197 31.62 5.79 13.93
CA ARG A 197 30.47 6.71 14.10
C ARG A 197 29.55 6.22 15.21
N VAL A 198 28.79 7.15 15.76
CA VAL A 198 27.68 6.83 16.67
C VAL A 198 26.52 6.32 15.84
N LEU A 199 26.11 5.08 16.07
CA LEU A 199 25.00 4.44 15.37
C LEU A 199 23.95 3.96 16.38
N PRO A 200 22.67 3.87 15.98
CA PRO A 200 21.70 3.07 16.70
C PRO A 200 22.23 1.65 16.86
N TYR A 201 22.15 1.12 18.07
CA TYR A 201 22.74 -0.16 18.43
C TYR A 201 21.76 -0.97 19.28
N CYS A 202 21.54 -2.22 18.87
CA CYS A 202 20.69 -3.13 19.62
C CYS A 202 21.55 -3.88 20.66
N PRO A 203 21.31 -3.70 21.97
CA PRO A 203 22.09 -4.38 23.00
C PRO A 203 21.83 -5.89 23.06
N LYS A 204 20.60 -6.32 22.71
CA LYS A 204 20.23 -7.74 22.70
C LYS A 204 20.88 -8.47 21.53
N ASP A 205 20.80 -7.88 20.34
CA ASP A 205 21.32 -8.46 19.10
C ASP A 205 22.80 -8.10 18.87
N GLN A 206 23.40 -7.31 19.76
CA GLN A 206 24.80 -6.84 19.75
C GLN A 206 25.27 -6.32 18.38
N THR A 207 24.45 -5.51 17.73
CA THR A 207 24.74 -5.05 16.36
C THR A 207 24.24 -3.63 16.10
N PRO A 208 24.96 -2.82 15.29
CA PRO A 208 24.44 -1.54 14.83
C PRO A 208 23.30 -1.74 13.84
N LEU A 209 22.38 -0.77 13.82
CA LEU A 209 21.31 -0.64 12.86
C LEU A 209 21.49 0.65 12.06
N SER A 210 20.98 0.65 10.85
CA SER A 210 20.99 1.81 9.96
C SER A 210 19.85 2.79 10.29
N ALA A 211 20.01 4.05 9.87
CA ALA A 211 19.00 5.08 10.11
C ALA A 211 17.65 4.79 9.41
N HIS A 212 17.69 4.10 8.26
CA HIS A 212 16.48 3.81 7.48
C HIS A 212 15.63 2.74 8.17
N GLU A 213 16.24 1.71 8.77
CA GLU A 213 15.56 0.68 9.58
C GLU A 213 14.74 1.27 10.74
N LEU A 214 15.18 2.39 11.32
CA LEU A 214 14.45 3.05 12.40
C LEU A 214 13.20 3.82 11.96
N ARG A 215 13.03 4.05 10.67
CA ARG A 215 11.98 4.93 10.12
C ARG A 215 11.01 4.18 9.19
N MET A 216 11.23 2.88 8.98
CA MET A 216 10.37 2.04 8.14
C MET A 216 8.96 1.89 8.74
N ASP A 217 8.89 1.56 10.03
CA ASP A 217 7.63 1.33 10.74
C ASP A 217 7.41 2.36 11.85
N ALA A 218 6.14 2.74 12.04
CA ALA A 218 5.75 3.65 13.13
C ALA A 218 6.03 3.03 14.52
N ASP A 219 5.95 1.71 14.62
CA ASP A 219 6.07 0.95 15.89
C ASP A 219 7.51 0.89 16.43
N VAL A 220 8.50 1.35 15.65
CA VAL A 220 9.89 1.49 16.12
C VAL A 220 9.99 2.51 17.25
N TYR A 221 9.23 3.60 17.14
CA TYR A 221 9.22 4.67 18.13
C TYR A 221 8.03 4.47 19.07
N GLN A 222 8.32 4.21 20.34
CA GLN A 222 7.30 3.89 21.35
C GLN A 222 7.44 4.83 22.53
N ASP A 223 6.31 5.17 23.15
CA ASP A 223 6.32 5.96 24.38
C ASP A 223 6.99 5.17 25.50
N ARG A 224 8.02 5.77 26.09
CA ARG A 224 8.78 5.20 27.19
C ARG A 224 8.86 6.20 28.31
N GLN A 225 8.73 5.70 29.54
CA GLN A 225 8.95 6.49 30.75
C GLN A 225 10.41 6.33 31.19
N ASP A 226 11.15 7.44 31.20
CA ASP A 226 12.54 7.51 31.68
C ASP A 226 12.68 8.51 32.83
N THR A 227 13.80 8.42 33.55
CA THR A 227 14.18 9.39 34.59
C THR A 227 15.18 10.36 34.02
N THR A 228 14.79 11.63 33.96
CA THR A 228 15.67 12.74 33.56
C THR A 228 16.37 13.31 34.78
N VAL A 229 17.59 13.80 34.57
CA VAL A 229 18.40 14.42 35.61
C VAL A 229 18.97 15.74 35.14
N SER A 230 19.02 16.71 36.04
CA SER A 230 19.85 17.91 35.89
C SER A 230 21.04 17.79 36.83
N VAL A 231 22.25 17.90 36.31
CA VAL A 231 23.51 17.73 37.06
C VAL A 231 24.24 19.07 37.06
N ALA A 232 24.55 19.56 38.25
CA ALA A 232 25.30 20.79 38.47
C ALA A 232 26.78 20.46 38.63
N VAL A 233 27.63 20.87 37.68
CA VAL A 233 29.09 20.68 37.72
C VAL A 233 29.81 21.92 38.18
N LYS A 234 30.81 21.76 39.04
CA LYS A 234 31.56 22.89 39.63
C LYS A 234 32.47 23.53 38.59
N LEU A 235 32.37 24.86 38.40
CA LEU A 235 33.28 25.63 37.56
C LEU A 235 34.63 25.85 38.25
N ARG A 236 35.71 25.89 37.48
CA ARG A 236 37.08 26.21 37.96
C ARG A 236 37.39 27.69 37.88
N ASP A 237 36.82 28.35 36.87
CA ASP A 237 37.14 29.73 36.52
C ASP A 237 36.20 30.74 37.19
N GLU A 238 35.22 30.26 37.97
CA GLU A 238 34.20 31.07 38.66
C GLU A 238 34.08 30.65 40.14
N ASP A 239 33.95 31.63 41.03
CA ASP A 239 33.91 31.40 42.48
C ASP A 239 32.53 30.89 42.93
N ASP A 240 32.52 29.71 43.56
CA ASP A 240 31.37 28.90 43.98
C ASP A 240 30.18 28.86 42.99
N ALA A 241 30.49 28.62 41.71
CA ALA A 241 29.50 28.54 40.65
C ALA A 241 29.43 27.19 39.95
N TYR A 242 28.24 26.86 39.42
CA TYR A 242 27.94 25.59 38.79
C TYR A 242 27.24 25.75 37.44
N ALA A 243 27.71 25.02 36.43
CA ALA A 243 26.98 24.85 35.18
C ALA A 243 26.00 23.67 35.35
N VAL A 244 24.72 23.87 35.03
CA VAL A 244 23.70 22.84 35.19
C VAL A 244 23.30 22.30 33.83
N PHE A 245 23.69 21.08 33.51
CA PHE A 245 23.23 20.41 32.29
C PHE A 245 22.07 19.46 32.57
N TRP A 246 21.27 19.16 31.55
CA TRP A 246 20.18 18.19 31.63
C TRP A 246 20.40 17.00 30.70
N THR A 247 19.92 15.82 31.10
CA THR A 247 19.96 14.61 30.28
C THR A 247 18.84 13.63 30.64
N THR A 248 18.35 12.91 29.63
CA THR A 248 17.42 11.77 29.77
C THR A 248 18.16 10.44 29.93
N THR A 249 19.48 10.41 29.76
CA THR A 249 20.31 9.21 29.81
C THR A 249 21.38 9.30 30.91
N PRO A 250 21.04 9.09 32.20
CA PRO A 250 22.02 9.21 33.29
C PRO A 250 23.27 8.34 33.12
N TRP A 251 23.15 7.18 32.48
CA TRP A 251 24.26 6.28 32.18
C TRP A 251 25.36 6.89 31.29
N THR A 252 25.11 7.99 30.58
CA THR A 252 26.15 8.67 29.77
C THR A 252 26.96 9.70 30.56
N VAL A 253 26.52 10.06 31.77
CA VAL A 253 27.16 11.08 32.62
C VAL A 253 28.60 10.72 33.06
N PRO A 254 28.96 9.45 33.35
CA PRO A 254 30.36 9.07 33.62
C PRO A 254 31.36 9.43 32.52
N THR A 255 30.87 9.63 31.29
CA THR A 255 31.66 10.01 30.10
C THR A 255 31.36 11.44 29.62
N ASN A 256 30.93 12.33 30.52
CA ASN A 256 30.80 13.74 30.19
C ASN A 256 32.19 14.37 29.98
N PHE A 257 32.50 14.81 28.77
CA PHE A 257 33.81 15.41 28.42
C PHE A 257 33.75 16.89 28.06
N ALA A 258 32.58 17.43 27.73
CA ALA A 258 32.36 18.87 27.55
C ALA A 258 30.90 19.24 27.88
N ILE A 259 30.63 20.53 27.92
CA ILE A 259 29.26 21.08 27.92
C ILE A 259 29.16 22.03 26.74
N VAL A 260 28.06 22.02 26.00
CA VAL A 260 27.81 22.99 24.92
C VAL A 260 26.68 23.94 25.29
N VAL A 261 26.81 25.17 24.79
CA VAL A 261 25.81 26.23 24.86
C VAL A 261 25.55 26.80 23.46
N GLY A 262 24.32 27.26 23.20
CA GLY A 262 24.05 28.04 21.97
C GLY A 262 24.65 29.44 22.08
N ALA A 263 25.45 29.86 21.09
CA ALA A 263 26.22 31.11 21.13
C ALA A 263 25.35 32.35 21.40
N ASP A 264 24.20 32.43 20.73
CA ASP A 264 23.28 33.58 20.78
C ASP A 264 22.20 33.48 21.86
N ILE A 265 22.13 32.35 22.58
CA ILE A 265 21.15 32.15 23.66
C ILE A 265 21.53 33.01 24.87
N ASP A 266 20.52 33.61 25.50
CA ASP A 266 20.69 34.35 26.76
C ASP A 266 20.74 33.39 27.96
N TYR A 267 21.79 33.49 28.76
CA TYR A 267 21.98 32.75 30.01
C TYR A 267 21.96 33.67 31.21
N VAL A 268 21.63 33.10 32.36
CA VAL A 268 21.53 33.81 33.63
C VAL A 268 22.32 33.08 34.71
N GLU A 269 23.05 33.84 35.52
CA GLU A 269 23.60 33.38 36.79
C GLU A 269 22.55 33.61 37.88
N VAL A 270 22.15 32.56 38.58
CA VAL A 270 21.17 32.63 39.67
C VAL A 270 21.77 32.16 40.99
N ARG A 271 21.39 32.84 42.07
CA ARG A 271 21.78 32.51 43.44
C ARG A 271 20.54 32.33 44.33
N PRO A 272 20.16 31.09 44.65
CA PRO A 272 19.13 30.80 45.64
C PRO A 272 19.44 31.44 46.99
N LYS A 273 18.44 32.04 47.65
CA LYS A 273 18.60 32.54 49.03
C LYS A 273 18.24 31.50 50.07
N GLU A 274 17.45 30.49 49.69
CA GLU A 274 16.86 29.50 50.58
C GLU A 274 17.05 28.07 50.03
N GLY A 275 16.77 27.06 50.86
CA GLY A 275 16.79 25.66 50.45
C GLY A 275 18.18 25.01 50.37
N LYS A 276 18.24 23.81 49.77
CA LYS A 276 19.46 22.97 49.73
C LYS A 276 20.64 23.61 48.97
N PHE A 277 20.37 24.62 48.16
CA PHE A 277 21.35 25.27 47.29
C PHE A 277 21.58 26.74 47.63
N ALA A 278 21.11 27.19 48.80
CA ALA A 278 21.26 28.56 49.27
C ALA A 278 22.73 29.03 49.21
N GLY A 279 22.96 30.20 48.60
CA GLY A 279 24.27 30.84 48.49
C GLY A 279 25.14 30.38 47.31
N LYS A 280 24.86 29.23 46.68
CA LYS A 280 25.57 28.75 45.49
C LYS A 280 25.09 29.46 44.22
N LYS A 281 25.95 29.60 43.22
CA LYS A 281 25.58 30.17 41.91
C LYS A 281 25.35 29.08 40.86
N PHE A 282 24.33 29.23 40.03
CA PHE A 282 24.00 28.29 38.96
C PHE A 282 23.75 29.01 37.63
N TYR A 283 24.13 28.38 36.53
CA TYR A 283 23.86 28.90 35.18
C TYR A 283 22.77 28.11 34.46
N PHE A 284 21.84 28.85 33.85
CA PHE A 284 20.74 28.32 33.03
C PHE A 284 20.51 29.23 31.82
N ALA A 285 19.95 28.69 30.74
CA ALA A 285 19.32 29.54 29.74
C ALA A 285 18.13 30.29 30.36
N LYS A 286 18.06 31.58 30.12
CA LYS A 286 17.08 32.49 30.71
C LYS A 286 15.64 32.03 30.50
N ALA A 287 15.35 31.53 29.30
CA ALA A 287 14.02 31.03 28.92
C ALA A 287 13.58 29.78 29.71
N LEU A 288 14.53 28.97 30.18
CA LEU A 288 14.28 27.69 30.85
C LEU A 288 14.29 27.80 32.38
N LEU A 289 14.69 28.94 32.93
CA LEU A 289 14.82 29.16 34.38
C LEU A 289 13.53 28.82 35.16
N GLY A 290 12.36 29.15 34.59
CA GLY A 290 11.08 28.90 35.23
C GLY A 290 10.79 27.41 35.54
N SER A 291 11.41 26.49 34.79
CA SER A 291 11.28 25.04 34.99
C SER A 291 11.96 24.54 36.28
N TYR A 292 12.77 25.38 36.92
CA TYR A 292 13.61 25.02 38.07
C TYR A 292 13.27 25.77 39.36
N ASN A 293 12.14 26.49 39.39
CA ASN A 293 11.70 27.25 40.57
C ASN A 293 11.56 26.37 41.83
N LYS A 294 11.19 25.09 41.67
CA LYS A 294 11.04 24.17 42.81
C LYS A 294 12.39 23.89 43.50
N GLU A 295 13.46 23.77 42.72
CA GLU A 295 14.81 23.49 43.21
C GLU A 295 15.52 24.77 43.69
N LEU A 296 15.26 25.90 43.03
CA LEU A 296 15.84 27.21 43.36
C LEU A 296 15.15 27.89 44.55
N GLY A 297 13.91 27.51 44.89
CA GLY A 297 13.09 28.17 45.91
C GLY A 297 12.30 29.37 45.37
N GLU A 298 11.44 29.95 46.20
CA GLU A 298 10.59 31.09 45.82
C GLU A 298 11.36 32.42 45.77
N ASP A 299 12.53 32.51 46.41
CA ASP A 299 13.41 33.69 46.41
C ASP A 299 14.84 33.34 45.98
N TYR A 300 15.21 33.76 44.78
CA TYR A 300 16.56 33.70 44.22
C TYR A 300 16.93 35.03 43.56
N GLU A 301 18.21 35.36 43.59
CA GLU A 301 18.76 36.54 42.92
C GLU A 301 19.27 36.17 41.53
N VAL A 302 18.86 36.90 40.49
CA VAL A 302 19.54 36.87 39.19
C VAL A 302 20.74 37.82 39.30
N VAL A 303 21.94 37.25 39.36
CA VAL A 303 23.18 38.00 39.64
C VAL A 303 23.65 38.75 38.38
N ARG A 304 23.59 38.10 37.22
CA ARG A 304 23.91 38.69 35.91
C ARG A 304 23.28 37.90 34.77
N GLU A 305 23.17 38.56 33.61
CA GLU A 305 22.81 37.96 32.33
C GLU A 305 24.02 38.00 31.40
N LEU A 306 24.16 36.99 30.53
CA LEU A 306 25.26 36.85 29.58
C LEU A 306 24.82 36.09 28.34
N LYS A 307 25.59 36.16 27.26
CA LYS A 307 25.40 35.31 26.08
C LYS A 307 26.16 34.00 26.21
N GLY A 308 25.71 32.96 25.52
CA GLY A 308 26.43 31.68 25.47
C GLY A 308 27.87 31.84 24.97
N SER A 309 28.09 32.76 24.03
CA SER A 309 29.43 33.15 23.56
C SER A 309 30.38 33.60 24.66
N ASP A 310 29.85 34.19 25.74
CA ASP A 310 30.65 34.70 26.87
C ASP A 310 31.12 33.58 27.81
N MET A 311 30.51 32.38 27.71
CA MET A 311 30.82 31.21 28.53
C MET A 311 31.88 30.30 27.91
N VAL A 312 32.18 30.48 26.61
CA VAL A 312 33.06 29.59 25.86
C VAL A 312 34.47 29.59 26.47
N GLY A 313 35.01 28.40 26.66
CA GLY A 313 36.34 28.18 27.25
C GLY A 313 36.35 28.06 28.78
N TRP A 314 35.24 28.34 29.47
CA TRP A 314 35.17 28.15 30.92
C TRP A 314 35.36 26.69 31.29
N ARG A 315 36.27 26.42 32.22
CA ARG A 315 36.64 25.08 32.68
C ARG A 315 35.79 24.65 33.85
N TYR A 316 35.52 23.34 33.94
CA TYR A 316 34.77 22.72 35.03
C TYR A 316 35.45 21.45 35.55
N TYR A 317 35.08 21.02 36.75
CA TYR A 317 35.52 19.73 37.30
C TYR A 317 34.66 18.59 36.76
N PRO A 318 35.26 17.46 36.34
CA PRO A 318 34.50 16.32 35.81
C PRO A 318 33.45 15.81 36.80
N VAL A 319 32.39 15.19 36.30
CA VAL A 319 31.34 14.63 37.17
C VAL A 319 31.85 13.42 37.97
N PHE A 320 32.64 12.56 37.31
CA PHE A 320 33.20 11.32 37.86
C PHE A 320 34.73 11.30 37.70
N PRO A 321 35.48 10.58 38.56
CA PRO A 321 36.94 10.60 38.56
C PRO A 321 37.60 9.76 37.44
N TYR A 322 36.85 8.92 36.73
CA TYR A 322 37.38 7.88 35.83
C TYR A 322 38.34 8.40 34.75
N PHE A 323 38.10 9.61 34.26
CA PHE A 323 38.88 10.23 33.20
C PHE A 323 39.46 11.60 33.62
N ALA A 324 39.68 11.80 34.93
CA ALA A 324 40.05 13.08 35.52
C ALA A 324 41.54 13.23 35.86
N GLY A 325 42.33 12.14 35.74
CA GLY A 325 43.75 12.13 36.14
C GLY A 325 44.67 12.87 35.16
N GLU A 326 45.85 13.27 35.64
CA GLU A 326 46.83 14.04 34.83
C GLU A 326 47.15 13.37 33.49
N GLN A 327 47.30 12.03 33.47
CA GLN A 327 47.56 11.27 32.25
C GLN A 327 46.38 11.30 31.27
N ALA A 328 45.15 11.28 31.76
CA ALA A 328 43.93 11.34 30.94
C ALA A 328 43.77 12.72 30.27
N THR A 329 44.17 13.78 30.97
CA THR A 329 44.08 15.17 30.48
C THR A 329 45.37 15.68 29.81
N ALA A 330 46.41 14.86 29.70
CA ALA A 330 47.64 15.22 29.00
C ALA A 330 47.48 15.12 27.48
N GLU A 331 48.41 15.69 26.72
CA GLU A 331 48.46 15.55 25.26
C GLU A 331 48.51 14.06 24.86
N GLY A 332 47.61 13.63 23.97
CA GLY A 332 47.44 12.22 23.59
C GLY A 332 46.74 11.33 24.62
N GLY A 333 46.32 11.89 25.77
CA GLY A 333 45.44 11.24 26.72
C GLY A 333 43.97 11.23 26.27
N THR A 334 43.14 10.47 26.98
CA THR A 334 41.70 10.43 26.78
C THR A 334 41.00 10.91 28.05
N PRO A 335 40.29 12.06 28.02
CA PRO A 335 39.85 12.81 26.84
C PRO A 335 40.83 13.87 26.28
N GLY A 336 41.99 14.07 26.91
CA GLY A 336 43.00 15.05 26.49
C GLY A 336 42.83 16.44 27.13
N PRO A 337 43.72 17.40 26.81
CA PRO A 337 43.81 18.69 27.52
C PRO A 337 42.66 19.65 27.20
N ASN A 338 41.95 19.41 26.09
CA ASN A 338 40.82 20.24 25.66
C ASN A 338 39.48 19.84 26.31
N ALA A 339 39.45 18.81 27.16
CA ALA A 339 38.22 18.39 27.83
C ALA A 339 37.82 19.31 28.99
N TYR A 340 36.63 19.07 29.52
CA TYR A 340 36.04 19.71 30.70
C TYR A 340 35.98 21.24 30.60
N GLN A 341 35.51 21.71 29.43
CA GLN A 341 35.22 23.12 29.18
C GLN A 341 33.85 23.30 28.53
N ILE A 342 33.34 24.54 28.59
CA ILE A 342 32.15 24.95 27.87
C ILE A 342 32.53 25.30 26.42
N LEU A 343 31.82 24.67 25.48
CA LEU A 343 31.94 24.83 24.04
C LEU A 343 30.63 25.39 23.48
N THR A 344 30.61 25.60 22.17
CA THR A 344 29.52 26.25 21.48
C THR A 344 28.97 25.31 20.41
N ALA A 345 27.65 25.15 20.32
CA ALA A 345 27.02 24.31 19.30
C ALA A 345 25.66 24.88 18.85
N ASP A 346 25.38 24.76 17.56
CA ASP A 346 24.20 25.39 16.93
C ASP A 346 22.90 24.60 17.15
N TYR A 347 22.98 23.34 17.56
CA TYR A 347 21.82 22.47 17.84
C TYR A 347 21.24 22.67 19.24
N VAL A 348 21.84 23.52 20.08
CA VAL A 348 21.32 23.82 21.42
C VAL A 348 20.09 24.73 21.29
N ASP A 349 18.99 24.36 21.92
CA ASP A 349 17.75 25.14 21.96
C ASP A 349 17.29 25.47 23.38
N THR A 350 16.13 26.12 23.48
CA THR A 350 15.50 26.52 24.75
C THR A 350 14.09 25.93 24.92
N THR A 351 13.80 24.82 24.24
CA THR A 351 12.50 24.13 24.34
C THR A 351 12.40 23.27 25.60
N GLU A 352 13.48 22.58 25.97
CA GLU A 352 13.57 21.73 27.15
C GLU A 352 14.97 21.70 27.79
N GLY A 353 15.08 21.07 28.95
CA GLY A 353 16.34 20.99 29.72
C GLY A 353 16.74 22.32 30.36
N THR A 354 18.05 22.61 30.36
CA THR A 354 18.64 23.81 30.99
C THR A 354 19.22 24.81 30.00
N GLY A 355 19.31 24.46 28.71
CA GLY A 355 20.09 25.17 27.70
C GLY A 355 21.60 24.91 27.77
N LEU A 356 22.06 24.10 28.72
CA LEU A 356 23.42 23.57 28.74
C LEU A 356 23.35 22.06 28.48
N VAL A 357 24.00 21.61 27.41
CA VAL A 357 23.92 20.21 26.98
C VAL A 357 25.25 19.52 27.26
N HIS A 358 25.20 18.43 28.00
CA HIS A 358 26.38 17.62 28.30
C HIS A 358 26.82 16.86 27.05
N GLN A 359 28.13 16.62 26.89
CA GLN A 359 28.68 15.97 25.69
C GLN A 359 29.32 14.65 26.07
N ALA A 360 28.84 13.56 25.48
CA ALA A 360 29.30 12.20 25.71
C ALA A 360 29.38 11.41 24.38
N PRO A 361 30.18 10.33 24.29
CA PRO A 361 30.40 9.62 23.03
C PRO A 361 29.24 8.76 22.53
N TYR A 362 28.02 9.01 23.05
CA TYR A 362 26.80 8.26 22.76
C TYR A 362 25.75 9.11 22.04
N GLY A 363 26.12 10.32 21.59
CA GLY A 363 25.34 11.14 20.66
C GLY A 363 26.17 11.44 19.40
N GLU A 364 25.54 11.42 18.22
CA GLU A 364 26.24 11.70 16.96
C GLU A 364 26.77 13.15 16.94
N ASP A 365 25.92 14.12 17.26
CA ASP A 365 26.29 15.53 17.35
C ASP A 365 27.29 15.78 18.48
N ASP A 366 27.16 15.07 19.61
CA ASP A 366 28.12 15.12 20.71
C ASP A 366 29.52 14.70 20.25
N MET A 367 29.63 13.51 19.65
CA MET A 367 30.91 12.96 19.22
C MET A 367 31.53 13.82 18.11
N ASN A 368 30.73 14.35 17.19
CA ASN A 368 31.19 15.30 16.17
C ASN A 368 31.74 16.58 16.80
N THR A 369 31.06 17.12 17.81
CA THR A 369 31.48 18.33 18.52
C THR A 369 32.77 18.12 19.31
N LEU A 370 32.87 16.99 20.02
CA LEU A 370 34.07 16.59 20.76
C LEU A 370 35.28 16.44 19.82
N ASN A 371 35.10 15.71 18.71
CA ASN A 371 36.16 15.51 17.71
C ASN A 371 36.62 16.83 17.08
N ALA A 372 35.70 17.74 16.76
CA ALA A 372 36.01 19.05 16.18
C ALA A 372 36.89 19.92 17.10
N HIS A 373 36.83 19.70 18.41
CA HIS A 373 37.63 20.42 19.42
C HIS A 373 38.85 19.62 19.91
N GLY A 374 39.19 18.52 19.23
CA GLY A 374 40.33 17.67 19.60
C GLY A 374 40.16 16.99 20.96
N ILE A 375 38.92 16.69 21.36
CA ILE A 375 38.61 15.94 22.58
C ILE A 375 38.42 14.47 22.20
N THR A 376 39.31 13.61 22.70
CA THR A 376 39.29 12.18 22.39
C THR A 376 38.17 11.50 23.18
N SER A 377 37.34 10.73 22.50
CA SER A 377 36.26 9.96 23.12
C SER A 377 36.65 8.50 23.38
N VAL A 378 36.00 7.85 24.34
CA VAL A 378 36.15 6.41 24.62
C VAL A 378 34.81 5.77 24.90
N ASP A 379 34.58 4.61 24.28
CA ASP A 379 33.45 3.75 24.57
C ASP A 379 33.72 2.99 25.87
N VAL A 380 32.86 3.17 26.87
CA VAL A 380 32.98 2.49 28.17
C VAL A 380 32.11 1.24 28.26
N LEU A 381 31.42 0.87 27.17
CA LEU A 381 30.51 -0.25 27.11
C LEU A 381 31.06 -1.40 26.25
N ASP A 382 30.76 -2.64 26.62
CA ASP A 382 30.98 -3.81 25.77
C ASP A 382 29.89 -3.93 24.66
N SER A 383 29.92 -5.03 23.90
CA SER A 383 28.93 -5.34 22.85
C SER A 383 27.53 -5.63 23.41
N GLY A 384 27.43 -6.13 24.65
CA GLY A 384 26.16 -6.29 25.36
C GLY A 384 25.64 -5.00 25.99
N CYS A 385 26.29 -3.86 25.73
CA CYS A 385 26.01 -2.55 26.33
C CYS A 385 26.08 -2.59 27.86
N ARG A 386 27.04 -3.34 28.40
CA ARG A 386 27.39 -3.35 29.82
C ARG A 386 28.65 -2.53 30.05
N PHE A 387 28.72 -1.85 31.19
CA PHE A 387 29.93 -1.11 31.55
C PHE A 387 31.14 -2.05 31.69
N THR A 388 32.26 -1.60 31.16
CA THR A 388 33.56 -2.28 31.25
C THR A 388 34.33 -1.82 32.50
N SER A 389 35.52 -2.39 32.71
CA SER A 389 36.45 -1.99 33.77
C SER A 389 36.92 -0.53 33.70
N LEU A 390 36.62 0.20 32.60
CA LEU A 390 36.82 1.65 32.51
C LEU A 390 35.93 2.44 33.48
N CYS A 391 34.82 1.85 33.93
CA CYS A 391 33.92 2.41 34.95
C CYS A 391 33.68 1.35 36.04
N PRO A 392 34.68 1.07 36.90
CA PRO A 392 34.71 -0.13 37.74
C PRO A 392 33.53 -0.24 38.72
N ASP A 393 32.98 0.87 39.21
CA ASP A 393 31.83 0.86 40.13
C ASP A 393 30.53 0.36 39.49
N TYR A 394 30.47 0.34 38.15
CA TYR A 394 29.31 -0.10 37.38
C TYR A 394 29.63 -1.30 36.48
N GLU A 395 30.85 -1.85 36.56
CA GLU A 395 31.32 -2.92 35.68
C GLU A 395 30.34 -4.11 35.65
N GLY A 396 30.04 -4.59 34.43
CA GLY A 396 29.07 -5.65 34.17
C GLY A 396 27.60 -5.24 34.24
N MET A 397 27.25 -4.02 34.68
CA MET A 397 25.87 -3.53 34.68
C MET A 397 25.44 -3.08 33.28
N PHE A 398 24.23 -3.46 32.87
CA PHE A 398 23.61 -2.95 31.66
C PHE A 398 23.26 -1.47 31.81
N VAL A 399 23.37 -0.68 30.72
CA VAL A 399 23.21 0.79 30.73
C VAL A 399 21.98 1.29 31.49
N PHE A 400 20.80 0.69 31.29
CA PHE A 400 19.58 1.17 31.94
C PHE A 400 19.52 0.78 33.42
N ASP A 401 20.11 -0.37 33.81
CA ASP A 401 20.22 -0.78 35.20
C ASP A 401 21.19 0.11 35.99
N ALA A 402 22.23 0.63 35.31
CA ALA A 402 23.22 1.52 35.90
C ALA A 402 22.68 2.93 36.24
N ASN A 403 21.56 3.35 35.63
CA ASN A 403 20.95 4.65 35.91
C ASN A 403 20.68 4.85 37.41
N LEU A 404 20.06 3.88 38.09
CA LEU A 404 19.69 4.03 39.49
C LEU A 404 20.92 4.13 40.43
N PRO A 405 21.95 3.26 40.31
CA PRO A 405 23.22 3.43 41.01
C PRO A 405 23.89 4.79 40.75
N ILE A 406 23.94 5.25 39.50
CA ILE A 406 24.52 6.55 39.13
C ILE A 406 23.78 7.68 39.83
N LEU A 407 22.44 7.67 39.81
CA LEU A 407 21.61 8.66 40.49
C LEU A 407 21.82 8.65 41.99
N ARG A 408 21.92 7.47 42.60
CA ARG A 408 22.17 7.32 44.04
C ARG A 408 23.50 7.97 44.41
N ASN A 409 24.56 7.67 43.65
CA ASN A 409 25.90 8.19 43.90
C ASN A 409 25.96 9.71 43.70
N LEU A 410 25.29 10.26 42.67
CA LEU A 410 25.16 11.71 42.46
C LEU A 410 24.37 12.41 43.58
N ARG A 411 23.36 11.74 44.16
CA ARG A 411 22.54 12.28 45.25
C ARG A 411 23.29 12.31 46.58
N ALA A 412 24.04 11.25 46.88
CA ALA A 412 24.76 11.10 48.14
C ALA A 412 26.18 11.67 48.12
N GLY A 413 26.76 11.89 46.93
CA GLY A 413 28.17 12.28 46.78
C GLY A 413 29.14 11.18 47.21
N ASP A 414 28.70 9.92 47.16
CA ASP A 414 29.45 8.73 47.58
C ASP A 414 29.88 7.85 46.39
N GLY A 415 30.34 6.63 46.67
CA GLY A 415 30.89 5.72 45.66
C GLY A 415 32.07 6.35 44.92
N PRO A 416 32.06 6.44 43.58
CA PRO A 416 33.14 7.05 42.83
C PRO A 416 33.33 8.54 43.12
N LEU A 417 32.27 9.29 43.45
CA LEU A 417 32.40 10.73 43.75
C LEU A 417 33.19 10.96 45.05
N ALA A 418 33.25 9.99 45.96
CA ALA A 418 34.01 10.10 47.21
C ALA A 418 35.53 10.23 46.97
N GLN A 419 36.02 9.84 45.80
CA GLN A 419 37.42 9.98 45.38
C GLN A 419 37.78 11.44 45.02
N MET A 420 36.77 12.28 44.76
CA MET A 420 36.94 13.70 44.46
C MET A 420 36.83 14.55 45.73
N PRO A 421 37.56 15.68 45.82
CA PRO A 421 37.38 16.67 46.88
C PRO A 421 35.94 17.18 46.95
N GLU A 422 35.40 17.33 48.16
CA GLU A 422 33.98 17.67 48.37
C GLU A 422 33.56 18.98 47.68
N ASP A 423 34.46 19.96 47.63
CA ASP A 423 34.27 21.26 46.99
C ASP A 423 34.32 21.23 45.45
N GLN A 424 34.73 20.10 44.87
CA GLN A 424 34.82 19.85 43.42
C GLN A 424 33.72 18.90 42.91
N ARG A 425 32.97 18.25 43.80
CA ARG A 425 31.94 17.27 43.42
C ARG A 425 30.78 17.92 42.68
N ALA A 426 30.30 17.22 41.66
CA ALA A 426 29.04 17.53 41.01
C ALA A 426 27.86 17.24 41.96
N LEU A 427 26.75 17.94 41.74
CA LEU A 427 25.53 17.82 42.55
C LEU A 427 24.35 17.40 41.67
N LEU A 428 23.51 16.49 42.16
CA LEU A 428 22.20 16.24 41.56
C LEU A 428 21.28 17.44 41.81
N PHE A 429 21.04 18.24 40.76
CA PHE A 429 20.22 19.44 40.84
C PHE A 429 18.73 19.07 40.89
N GLN A 430 18.27 18.31 39.91
CA GLN A 430 16.89 17.85 39.76
C GLN A 430 16.87 16.40 39.26
N GLU A 431 15.83 15.67 39.65
CA GLU A 431 15.45 14.36 39.13
C GLU A 431 13.95 14.36 38.87
N LYS A 432 13.53 13.94 37.67
CA LYS A 432 12.12 13.98 37.27
C LYS A 432 11.80 12.87 36.27
N SER A 433 10.63 12.25 36.42
CA SER A 433 10.12 11.33 35.41
C SER A 433 9.65 12.07 34.16
N TYR A 434 9.93 11.49 32.99
CA TYR A 434 9.63 12.03 31.67
C TYR A 434 9.12 10.92 30.77
N VAL A 435 8.07 11.19 30.00
CA VAL A 435 7.53 10.28 29.00
C VAL A 435 7.81 10.87 27.64
N HIS A 436 8.47 10.10 26.77
CA HIS A 436 8.83 10.52 25.43
C HIS A 436 8.82 9.36 24.45
N SER A 437 8.81 9.69 23.16
CA SER A 437 8.93 8.73 22.08
C SER A 437 10.39 8.28 21.95
N TYR A 438 10.66 6.98 22.11
CA TYR A 438 12.01 6.42 22.17
C TYR A 438 12.18 5.26 21.16
N PRO A 439 13.34 5.13 20.49
CA PRO A 439 13.55 4.11 19.47
C PRO A 439 13.78 2.71 20.08
N HIS A 440 13.12 1.71 19.49
CA HIS A 440 13.24 0.30 19.82
C HIS A 440 13.69 -0.49 18.58
N CYS A 441 14.36 -1.62 18.78
CA CYS A 441 14.75 -2.50 17.68
C CYS A 441 13.49 -2.97 16.94
N TRP A 442 13.44 -2.69 15.64
CA TRP A 442 12.30 -3.02 14.76
C TRP A 442 11.99 -4.52 14.68
N ARG A 443 12.89 -5.39 15.18
CA ARG A 443 12.70 -6.84 15.23
C ARG A 443 12.50 -7.38 16.63
N CYS A 444 13.43 -7.16 17.54
CA CYS A 444 13.35 -7.76 18.88
C CYS A 444 12.61 -6.88 19.90
N GLY A 445 12.23 -5.65 19.55
CA GLY A 445 11.50 -4.73 20.43
C GLY A 445 12.31 -4.14 21.58
N THR A 446 13.61 -4.43 21.67
CA THR A 446 14.47 -3.92 22.76
C THR A 446 14.75 -2.43 22.57
N PRO A 447 14.68 -1.58 23.61
CA PRO A 447 15.05 -0.17 23.48
C PRO A 447 16.50 -0.02 23.03
N LEU A 448 16.73 0.80 22.01
CA LEU A 448 18.05 1.00 21.42
C LEU A 448 18.90 1.97 22.27
N ILE A 449 20.20 1.92 22.06
CA ILE A 449 21.08 3.04 22.43
C ILE A 449 21.81 3.54 21.20
N TYR A 450 22.39 4.72 21.30
CA TYR A 450 23.36 5.20 20.34
C TYR A 450 24.75 4.87 20.87
N LYS A 451 25.55 4.14 20.09
CA LYS A 451 26.86 3.63 20.52
C LYS A 451 27.92 3.94 19.46
N PRO A 452 29.12 4.39 19.84
CA PRO A 452 30.21 4.63 18.91
C PRO A 452 30.83 3.30 18.47
N VAL A 453 30.64 2.93 17.20
CA VAL A 453 31.09 1.65 16.66
C VAL A 453 31.81 1.83 15.33
N SER A 454 32.73 0.91 15.03
CA SER A 454 33.30 0.80 13.69
C SER A 454 32.30 0.12 12.78
N SER A 455 32.06 0.68 11.61
CA SER A 455 31.18 0.10 10.60
C SER A 455 31.69 0.44 9.21
N TRP A 456 31.34 -0.38 8.22
CA TRP A 456 31.47 -0.01 6.81
C TRP A 456 30.23 0.73 6.35
N PHE A 457 30.45 1.72 5.50
CA PHE A 457 29.43 2.62 5.00
C PHE A 457 29.45 2.69 3.48
N VAL A 458 28.28 2.83 2.88
CA VAL A 458 28.12 3.37 1.52
C VAL A 458 27.87 4.87 1.62
N SER A 459 28.69 5.66 0.93
CA SER A 459 28.68 7.12 0.95
C SER A 459 27.56 7.69 0.08
N VAL A 460 26.31 7.51 0.53
CA VAL A 460 25.11 8.02 -0.15
C VAL A 460 25.16 9.54 -0.28
N THR A 461 25.77 10.24 0.68
CA THR A 461 25.88 11.70 0.66
C THR A 461 26.61 12.23 -0.57
N LYS A 462 27.60 11.51 -1.10
CA LYS A 462 28.34 11.89 -2.33
C LYS A 462 27.48 11.81 -3.59
N ILE A 463 26.54 10.88 -3.65
CA ILE A 463 25.68 10.63 -4.84
C ILE A 463 24.28 11.22 -4.68
N LYS A 464 23.98 11.86 -3.54
CA LYS A 464 22.67 12.44 -3.23
C LYS A 464 22.10 13.37 -4.31
N PRO A 465 22.89 14.29 -4.93
CA PRO A 465 22.37 15.13 -6.01
C PRO A 465 21.88 14.29 -7.20
N ARG A 466 22.62 13.24 -7.56
CA ARG A 466 22.28 12.34 -8.66
C ARG A 466 21.07 11.47 -8.35
N LEU A 467 20.93 11.01 -7.10
CA LEU A 467 19.73 10.30 -6.64
C LEU A 467 18.46 11.12 -6.82
N LEU A 468 18.51 12.41 -6.46
CA LEU A 468 17.38 13.33 -6.60
C LEU A 468 17.03 13.59 -8.07
N GLU A 469 18.04 13.73 -8.94
CA GLU A 469 17.85 13.91 -10.38
C GLU A 469 17.20 12.67 -11.01
N LEU A 470 17.79 11.48 -10.80
CA LEU A 470 17.28 10.23 -11.36
C LEU A 470 15.89 9.87 -10.80
N ASN A 471 15.54 10.31 -9.58
CA ASN A 471 14.20 10.11 -9.03
C ASN A 471 13.11 10.84 -9.84
N GLN A 472 13.45 11.92 -10.54
CA GLN A 472 12.48 12.66 -11.37
C GLN A 472 12.08 11.89 -12.62
N GLU A 473 12.94 10.97 -13.10
CA GLU A 473 12.68 10.08 -14.23
C GLU A 473 11.71 8.94 -13.88
N ILE A 474 11.49 8.69 -12.59
CA ILE A 474 10.62 7.61 -12.10
C ILE A 474 9.16 8.09 -12.07
N ASN A 475 8.25 7.28 -12.60
CA ASN A 475 6.82 7.45 -12.42
C ASN A 475 6.37 6.83 -11.09
N TRP A 476 5.88 7.65 -10.16
CA TRP A 476 5.47 7.21 -8.82
C TRP A 476 3.95 7.23 -8.74
N ILE A 477 3.34 6.12 -8.35
CA ILE A 477 1.91 6.02 -8.07
C ILE A 477 1.73 5.80 -6.56
N PRO A 478 1.17 6.76 -5.80
CA PRO A 478 0.72 8.08 -6.21
C PRO A 478 1.87 9.10 -6.40
N ASP A 479 1.62 10.10 -7.26
CA ASP A 479 2.62 11.12 -7.67
C ASP A 479 3.26 11.88 -6.51
N ASN A 480 2.48 12.12 -5.45
CA ASN A 480 2.93 12.86 -4.28
C ASN A 480 4.08 12.19 -3.52
N VAL A 481 4.38 10.90 -3.77
CA VAL A 481 5.52 10.21 -3.15
C VAL A 481 6.86 10.73 -3.70
N LYS A 482 6.91 11.08 -5.00
CA LYS A 482 8.12 11.49 -5.72
C LYS A 482 8.84 12.64 -5.01
N ASP A 483 8.15 13.75 -4.80
CA ASP A 483 8.68 14.94 -4.12
C ASP A 483 8.31 15.00 -2.63
N GLY A 484 7.37 14.15 -2.20
CA GLY A 484 6.91 14.03 -0.82
C GLY A 484 7.80 13.10 0.00
N GLN A 485 7.27 11.94 0.38
CA GLN A 485 7.94 11.04 1.33
C GLN A 485 9.31 10.58 0.84
N PHE A 486 9.45 10.22 -0.44
CA PHE A 486 10.69 9.70 -0.98
C PHE A 486 11.69 10.82 -1.30
N GLY A 487 11.28 11.87 -2.03
CA GLY A 487 12.13 13.02 -2.35
C GLY A 487 12.68 13.72 -1.11
N LYS A 488 11.85 13.94 -0.07
CA LYS A 488 12.31 14.51 1.20
C LYS A 488 13.29 13.58 1.93
N TRP A 489 13.06 12.26 1.87
CA TRP A 489 14.01 11.30 2.42
C TRP A 489 15.36 11.38 1.72
N LEU A 490 15.38 11.36 0.37
CA LEU A 490 16.60 11.50 -0.42
C LEU A 490 17.34 12.80 -0.13
N SER A 491 16.64 13.94 -0.01
CA SER A 491 17.27 15.25 0.27
C SER A 491 18.05 15.29 1.60
N ASN A 492 17.64 14.45 2.56
CA ASN A 492 18.24 14.31 3.89
C ASN A 492 19.01 13.00 4.07
N ALA A 493 19.30 12.28 2.97
CA ALA A 493 20.00 11.00 3.02
C ALA A 493 21.38 11.14 3.70
N ARG A 494 21.66 10.19 4.59
CA ARG A 494 22.94 10.03 5.30
C ARG A 494 23.69 8.82 4.72
N ASP A 495 24.98 8.69 5.03
CA ASP A 495 25.73 7.51 4.63
C ASP A 495 25.12 6.25 5.27
N TRP A 496 25.04 5.19 4.48
CA TRP A 496 24.34 3.96 4.87
C TRP A 496 25.33 3.00 5.54
N SER A 497 25.09 2.68 6.82
CA SER A 497 25.84 1.65 7.54
C SER A 497 25.44 0.25 7.05
N ILE A 498 26.38 -0.43 6.41
CA ILE A 498 26.18 -1.74 5.76
C ILE A 498 26.79 -2.91 6.53
N SER A 499 27.50 -2.67 7.63
CA SER A 499 28.00 -3.76 8.48
C SER A 499 27.01 -4.17 9.54
N ARG A 500 26.91 -5.48 9.79
CA ARG A 500 26.23 -6.07 10.92
C ARG A 500 27.21 -7.03 11.63
N ASN A 501 27.33 -6.91 12.94
CA ASN A 501 28.12 -7.82 13.77
C ASN A 501 27.32 -9.11 14.04
N ARG A 502 26.96 -9.83 12.98
CA ARG A 502 26.07 -11.01 12.99
C ARG A 502 26.68 -12.21 12.25
N PHE A 503 25.92 -13.29 12.07
CA PHE A 503 26.45 -14.60 11.69
C PHE A 503 25.95 -15.10 10.32
N TRP A 504 24.66 -14.91 10.03
CA TRP A 504 23.94 -15.40 8.86
C TRP A 504 23.63 -14.26 7.88
N GLY A 505 24.47 -14.15 6.86
CA GLY A 505 24.36 -13.14 5.81
C GLY A 505 25.54 -13.19 4.85
N SER A 506 25.48 -12.38 3.80
CA SER A 506 26.60 -12.21 2.88
C SER A 506 27.80 -11.58 3.62
N PRO A 507 28.96 -12.25 3.72
CA PRO A 507 30.11 -11.69 4.44
C PRO A 507 30.70 -10.48 3.72
N ILE A 508 31.16 -9.47 4.47
CA ILE A 508 31.90 -8.35 3.87
C ILE A 508 33.26 -8.87 3.38
N PRO A 509 33.63 -8.68 2.09
CA PRO A 509 34.79 -9.33 1.47
C PRO A 509 36.09 -8.53 1.70
N VAL A 510 36.33 -8.13 2.96
CA VAL A 510 37.48 -7.32 3.35
C VAL A 510 38.42 -8.11 4.27
N TRP A 511 39.68 -8.23 3.85
CA TRP A 511 40.77 -8.80 4.64
C TRP A 511 41.68 -7.70 5.16
N VAL A 512 42.01 -7.77 6.44
CA VAL A 512 42.90 -6.82 7.13
C VAL A 512 44.06 -7.54 7.78
N SER A 513 45.21 -6.87 7.88
CA SER A 513 46.35 -7.37 8.64
C SER A 513 46.02 -7.43 10.14
N ASP A 514 46.46 -8.51 10.81
CA ASP A 514 46.38 -8.64 12.27
C ASP A 514 47.50 -7.94 13.04
N ASP A 515 48.47 -7.32 12.35
CA ASP A 515 49.51 -6.49 12.97
C ASP A 515 49.39 -5.01 12.51
N PRO A 516 49.08 -4.07 13.42
CA PRO A 516 48.97 -2.65 13.08
C PRO A 516 50.27 -2.01 12.60
N LYS A 517 51.44 -2.65 12.77
CA LYS A 517 52.72 -2.18 12.21
C LYS A 517 52.83 -2.39 10.71
N TYR A 518 52.09 -3.35 10.17
CA TYR A 518 52.04 -3.67 8.75
C TYR A 518 50.60 -3.57 8.26
N PRO A 519 49.98 -2.37 8.31
CA PRO A 519 48.58 -2.20 7.97
C PRO A 519 48.38 -2.45 6.49
N ARG A 520 47.46 -3.37 6.18
CA ARG A 520 47.02 -3.71 4.83
C ARG A 520 45.53 -3.99 4.84
N VAL A 521 44.84 -3.58 3.78
CA VAL A 521 43.43 -3.87 3.52
C VAL A 521 43.30 -4.36 2.09
N ASP A 522 42.81 -5.58 1.92
CA ASP A 522 42.49 -6.16 0.61
C ASP A 522 40.97 -6.37 0.52
N VAL A 523 40.39 -6.03 -0.64
CA VAL A 523 38.95 -6.19 -0.92
C VAL A 523 38.80 -7.07 -2.16
N TYR A 524 38.05 -8.16 -2.03
CA TYR A 524 37.85 -9.14 -3.11
C TYR A 524 36.46 -9.00 -3.72
N GLY A 525 36.36 -9.31 -5.00
CA GLY A 525 35.18 -9.10 -5.82
C GLY A 525 34.58 -10.37 -6.40
N SER A 526 35.27 -11.52 -6.26
CA SER A 526 34.82 -12.81 -6.77
C SER A 526 35.47 -13.99 -6.06
N LEU A 527 34.88 -15.17 -6.20
CA LEU A 527 35.43 -16.44 -5.74
C LEU A 527 36.75 -16.77 -6.44
N ASP A 528 36.91 -16.39 -7.71
CA ASP A 528 38.16 -16.59 -8.45
C ASP A 528 39.30 -15.70 -7.95
N GLU A 529 39.01 -14.45 -7.56
CA GLU A 529 39.99 -13.59 -6.88
C GLU A 529 40.41 -14.19 -5.53
N LEU A 530 39.45 -14.72 -4.75
CA LEU A 530 39.75 -15.42 -3.50
C LEU A 530 40.63 -16.65 -3.74
N LYS A 531 40.26 -17.53 -4.66
CA LYS A 531 41.04 -18.73 -4.97
C LYS A 531 42.45 -18.40 -5.45
N ALA A 532 42.61 -17.34 -6.24
CA ALA A 532 43.92 -16.91 -6.72
C ALA A 532 44.87 -16.53 -5.56
N ASP A 533 44.34 -15.95 -4.49
CA ASP A 533 45.14 -15.42 -3.37
C ASP A 533 45.26 -16.39 -2.18
N PHE A 534 44.25 -17.23 -1.95
CA PHE A 534 44.21 -18.20 -0.84
C PHE A 534 44.47 -19.65 -1.29
N GLY A 535 44.46 -19.94 -2.59
CA GLY A 535 44.76 -21.26 -3.17
C GLY A 535 43.58 -22.22 -3.28
N ASP A 536 42.43 -21.94 -2.65
CA ASP A 536 41.18 -22.71 -2.75
C ASP A 536 39.95 -21.79 -2.55
N TYR A 537 38.77 -22.31 -2.83
CA TYR A 537 37.48 -21.70 -2.50
C TYR A 537 37.14 -21.93 -1.01
N PRO A 538 36.28 -21.08 -0.40
CA PRO A 538 35.75 -21.39 0.93
C PRO A 538 34.82 -22.61 0.83
N ARG A 539 35.01 -23.62 1.69
CA ARG A 539 34.27 -24.88 1.63
C ARG A 539 33.64 -25.26 2.96
N ASP A 540 32.46 -25.87 2.89
CA ASP A 540 31.83 -26.50 4.05
C ASP A 540 32.45 -27.86 4.39
N HIS A 541 31.94 -28.49 5.46
CA HIS A 541 32.42 -29.80 5.95
C HIS A 541 32.21 -30.94 4.94
N ASP A 542 31.31 -30.77 3.98
CA ASP A 542 31.03 -31.73 2.90
C ASP A 542 31.87 -31.43 1.64
N GLY A 543 32.67 -30.37 1.65
CA GLY A 543 33.55 -29.95 0.56
C GLY A 543 32.87 -29.11 -0.52
N ASN A 544 31.61 -28.67 -0.33
CA ASN A 544 30.92 -27.79 -1.26
C ASN A 544 31.38 -26.34 -1.07
N ILE A 545 31.33 -25.53 -2.12
CA ILE A 545 31.65 -24.10 -2.00
C ILE A 545 30.60 -23.43 -1.11
N ASN A 546 31.06 -22.74 -0.06
CA ASN A 546 30.19 -22.07 0.88
C ASN A 546 30.84 -20.77 1.37
N MET A 547 30.26 -19.63 0.98
CA MET A 547 30.78 -18.32 1.33
C MET A 547 30.36 -17.86 2.73
N HIS A 548 29.48 -18.57 3.43
CA HIS A 548 29.00 -18.14 4.73
C HIS A 548 30.08 -18.27 5.80
N ARG A 549 29.90 -17.57 6.92
CA ARG A 549 30.66 -17.84 8.14
C ARG A 549 30.33 -19.24 8.66
N PRO A 550 31.28 -19.95 9.30
CA PRO A 550 32.68 -19.56 9.49
C PRO A 550 33.59 -19.89 8.29
N TYR A 551 33.13 -20.63 7.28
CA TYR A 551 33.96 -21.19 6.20
C TYR A 551 34.81 -20.16 5.45
N ILE A 552 34.25 -19.00 5.13
CA ILE A 552 35.02 -17.91 4.49
C ILE A 552 36.04 -17.26 5.44
N ASP A 553 35.81 -17.32 6.75
CA ASP A 553 36.71 -16.72 7.77
C ASP A 553 38.02 -17.54 7.89
N GLU A 554 38.02 -18.80 7.46
CA GLU A 554 39.19 -19.69 7.47
C GLU A 554 40.22 -19.36 6.38
N LEU A 555 39.80 -18.64 5.33
CA LEU A 555 40.69 -18.16 4.28
C LEU A 555 41.63 -17.09 4.86
N THR A 556 42.87 -17.50 5.12
CA THR A 556 43.92 -16.65 5.67
C THR A 556 45.21 -16.85 4.90
N ARG A 557 46.06 -15.81 4.86
CA ARG A 557 47.36 -15.86 4.21
C ARG A 557 48.37 -14.97 4.95
N PRO A 558 49.68 -15.22 4.84
CA PRO A 558 50.68 -14.30 5.34
C PRO A 558 50.50 -12.91 4.73
N ASN A 559 50.68 -11.86 5.54
CA ASN A 559 50.63 -10.48 5.05
C ASN A 559 51.82 -10.22 4.10
N PRO A 560 51.57 -9.89 2.83
CA PRO A 560 52.64 -9.64 1.86
C PRO A 560 53.49 -8.40 2.20
N ASP A 561 52.97 -7.46 3.02
CA ASP A 561 53.68 -6.24 3.40
C ASP A 561 54.56 -6.42 4.65
N ASP A 562 54.50 -7.59 5.30
CA ASP A 562 55.35 -7.93 6.44
C ASP A 562 56.54 -8.81 5.99
N PRO A 563 57.75 -8.25 5.92
CA PRO A 563 58.95 -8.98 5.49
C PRO A 563 59.35 -10.10 6.45
N THR A 564 58.79 -10.14 7.68
CA THR A 564 59.03 -11.22 8.65
C THR A 564 58.12 -12.42 8.45
N GLY A 565 57.03 -12.27 7.67
CA GLY A 565 56.03 -13.30 7.42
C GLY A 565 55.23 -13.72 8.66
N LYS A 566 55.16 -12.87 9.70
CA LYS A 566 54.50 -13.20 10.97
C LYS A 566 53.07 -12.72 11.05
N SER A 567 52.76 -11.57 10.46
CA SER A 567 51.40 -11.06 10.39
C SER A 567 50.60 -11.79 9.31
N THR A 568 49.29 -11.89 9.54
CA THR A 568 48.35 -12.66 8.74
C THR A 568 47.22 -11.74 8.27
N MET A 569 46.83 -11.87 7.01
CA MET A 569 45.60 -11.27 6.49
C MET A 569 44.40 -12.11 6.93
N ARG A 570 43.43 -11.47 7.58
CA ARG A 570 42.20 -12.11 8.09
C ARG A 570 40.98 -11.31 7.66
N ARG A 571 39.89 -12.00 7.29
CA ARG A 571 38.62 -11.33 7.03
C ARG A 571 38.14 -10.60 8.29
N ILE A 572 37.54 -9.43 8.13
CA ILE A 572 36.74 -8.84 9.22
C ILE A 572 35.56 -9.76 9.53
N SER A 573 35.04 -9.79 10.76
CA SER A 573 33.95 -10.72 11.13
C SER A 573 32.57 -10.31 10.60
N ASP A 574 32.40 -9.04 10.22
CA ASP A 574 31.10 -8.45 9.87
C ASP A 574 30.46 -9.10 8.63
N VAL A 575 29.14 -9.24 8.68
CA VAL A 575 28.30 -9.55 7.51
C VAL A 575 27.63 -8.28 7.01
N LEU A 576 27.15 -8.32 5.77
CA LEU A 576 26.42 -7.23 5.17
C LEU A 576 25.02 -7.12 5.78
N ASP A 577 24.52 -5.90 5.76
CA ASP A 577 23.10 -5.58 5.94
C ASP A 577 22.27 -6.34 4.89
N CYS A 578 21.19 -7.03 5.29
CA CYS A 578 20.33 -7.78 4.34
C CYS A 578 19.71 -6.86 3.28
N TRP A 579 19.53 -5.59 3.62
CA TRP A 579 19.16 -4.50 2.73
C TRP A 579 20.16 -4.24 1.58
N PHE A 580 21.44 -4.56 1.79
CA PHE A 580 22.45 -4.53 0.73
C PHE A 580 22.26 -5.68 -0.26
N GLU A 581 21.87 -6.84 0.25
CA GLU A 581 21.60 -8.02 -0.55
C GLU A 581 20.34 -7.81 -1.39
N SER A 582 19.21 -7.45 -0.76
CA SER A 582 17.97 -7.16 -1.48
C SER A 582 18.08 -5.95 -2.41
N GLY A 583 18.86 -4.92 -2.07
CA GLY A 583 19.20 -3.82 -2.97
C GLY A 583 20.07 -4.23 -4.17
N SER A 584 20.75 -5.38 -4.08
CA SER A 584 21.55 -5.97 -5.16
C SER A 584 20.74 -6.87 -6.10
N MET A 585 19.49 -7.18 -5.76
CA MET A 585 18.60 -8.07 -6.51
C MET A 585 18.59 -7.86 -8.02
N PRO A 586 18.51 -6.63 -8.58
CA PRO A 586 18.40 -6.42 -10.02
C PRO A 586 19.48 -7.13 -10.84
N PHE A 587 20.71 -7.16 -10.32
CA PHE A 587 21.86 -7.73 -11.01
C PHE A 587 22.30 -9.07 -10.39
N ALA A 588 22.13 -9.24 -9.08
CA ALA A 588 22.56 -10.45 -8.37
C ALA A 588 21.75 -11.69 -8.73
N GLN A 589 20.46 -11.53 -9.04
CA GLN A 589 19.62 -12.65 -9.52
C GLN A 589 20.13 -13.27 -10.83
N TYR A 590 20.92 -12.52 -11.61
CA TYR A 590 21.48 -12.96 -12.88
C TYR A 590 22.95 -13.35 -12.78
N HIS A 591 23.53 -13.37 -11.58
CA HIS A 591 24.96 -13.59 -11.33
C HIS A 591 25.86 -12.57 -12.06
N TYR A 592 25.35 -11.34 -12.27
CA TYR A 592 26.11 -10.26 -12.89
C TYR A 592 27.30 -9.85 -11.99
N PRO A 593 28.49 -9.56 -12.56
CA PRO A 593 28.81 -9.48 -13.98
C PRO A 593 29.42 -10.78 -14.55
N PHE A 594 29.40 -11.87 -13.79
CA PHE A 594 30.09 -13.12 -14.13
C PHE A 594 29.35 -13.88 -15.23
N GLU A 595 28.02 -13.92 -15.12
CA GLU A 595 27.12 -14.54 -16.09
C GLU A 595 26.01 -13.55 -16.48
N ASN A 596 25.31 -13.86 -17.58
CA ASN A 596 24.11 -13.16 -18.04
C ASN A 596 24.26 -11.63 -18.15
N LYS A 597 25.47 -11.15 -18.42
CA LYS A 597 25.80 -9.72 -18.45
C LYS A 597 24.93 -8.95 -19.43
N GLU A 598 24.90 -9.40 -20.68
CA GLU A 598 24.11 -8.75 -21.74
C GLU A 598 22.61 -8.85 -21.46
N TYR A 599 22.16 -9.93 -20.81
CA TYR A 599 20.77 -10.09 -20.40
C TYR A 599 20.40 -9.02 -19.36
N PHE A 600 21.13 -8.91 -18.25
CA PHE A 600 20.90 -7.86 -17.26
C PHE A 600 20.93 -6.45 -17.87
N GLU A 601 21.93 -6.16 -18.71
CA GLU A 601 22.08 -4.82 -19.31
C GLU A 601 20.92 -4.45 -20.24
N GLN A 602 20.23 -5.43 -20.84
CA GLN A 602 19.01 -5.24 -21.63
C GLN A 602 17.74 -5.16 -20.76
N HIS A 603 17.75 -5.76 -19.57
CA HIS A 603 16.61 -5.82 -18.65
C HIS A 603 16.74 -4.84 -17.47
N PHE A 604 17.56 -3.80 -17.58
CA PHE A 604 17.76 -2.80 -16.53
C PHE A 604 17.72 -1.36 -17.08
N PRO A 605 16.84 -0.47 -16.56
CA PRO A 605 15.98 -0.63 -15.37
C PRO A 605 14.71 -1.45 -15.61
N SER A 606 14.07 -1.94 -14.53
CA SER A 606 12.77 -2.61 -14.65
C SER A 606 11.67 -1.65 -15.09
N ASP A 607 10.64 -2.18 -15.75
CA ASP A 607 9.48 -1.41 -16.18
C ASP A 607 8.51 -1.16 -15.03
N PHE A 608 8.37 -2.10 -14.10
CA PHE A 608 7.40 -2.02 -13.02
C PHE A 608 7.83 -2.71 -11.72
N ILE A 609 7.44 -2.10 -10.60
CA ILE A 609 7.59 -2.62 -9.25
C ILE A 609 6.41 -2.17 -8.38
N VAL A 610 6.02 -2.97 -7.38
CA VAL A 610 4.96 -2.60 -6.44
C VAL A 610 5.22 -3.17 -5.06
N GLU A 611 5.18 -2.31 -4.04
CA GLU A 611 5.29 -2.67 -2.64
C GLU A 611 4.57 -1.65 -1.75
N TYR A 612 4.51 -1.93 -0.44
CA TYR A 612 3.89 -1.04 0.52
C TYR A 612 4.72 0.24 0.78
N ILE A 613 4.03 1.31 1.21
CA ILE A 613 4.56 2.67 1.39
C ILE A 613 5.82 2.79 2.28
N GLY A 614 6.05 1.87 3.20
CA GLY A 614 7.26 1.86 4.04
C GLY A 614 8.52 1.47 3.27
N GLN A 615 8.40 0.84 2.08
CA GLN A 615 9.54 0.56 1.22
C GLN A 615 10.19 1.82 0.64
N THR A 616 9.56 3.00 0.75
CA THR A 616 10.21 4.30 0.52
C THR A 616 11.44 4.54 1.42
N ARG A 617 11.57 3.79 2.52
CA ARG A 617 12.72 3.78 3.42
C ARG A 617 13.41 2.42 3.50
N GLY A 618 12.93 1.44 2.74
CA GLY A 618 13.50 0.10 2.63
C GLY A 618 13.94 -0.16 1.19
N TRP A 619 13.32 -1.14 0.55
CA TRP A 619 13.76 -1.68 -0.72
C TRP A 619 13.81 -0.64 -1.86
N PHE A 620 12.80 0.23 -2.02
CA PHE A 620 12.83 1.26 -3.07
C PHE A 620 14.02 2.21 -2.92
N TYR A 621 14.29 2.63 -1.69
CA TYR A 621 15.43 3.52 -1.39
C TYR A 621 16.76 2.86 -1.77
N LEU A 622 16.93 1.60 -1.39
CA LEU A 622 18.20 0.92 -1.52
C LEU A 622 18.45 0.41 -2.93
N LEU A 623 17.41 -0.03 -3.63
CA LEU A 623 17.47 -0.26 -5.07
C LEU A 623 17.95 1.00 -5.79
N HIS A 624 17.37 2.17 -5.49
CA HIS A 624 17.75 3.43 -6.13
C HIS A 624 19.18 3.86 -5.78
N VAL A 625 19.62 3.65 -4.53
CA VAL A 625 21.01 3.87 -4.10
C VAL A 625 21.97 2.98 -4.89
N MET A 626 21.71 1.68 -4.97
CA MET A 626 22.57 0.72 -5.67
C MET A 626 22.58 0.97 -7.18
N ALA A 627 21.42 1.20 -7.79
CA ALA A 627 21.27 1.55 -9.20
C ALA A 627 22.09 2.80 -9.57
N THR A 628 21.96 3.86 -8.77
CA THR A 628 22.70 5.11 -9.00
C THR A 628 24.20 4.90 -8.80
N ALA A 629 24.61 4.26 -7.71
CA ALA A 629 26.02 4.09 -7.37
C ALA A 629 26.78 3.19 -8.36
N LEU A 630 26.14 2.12 -8.83
CA LEU A 630 26.77 1.11 -9.68
C LEU A 630 26.61 1.42 -11.17
N PHE A 631 25.44 1.92 -11.59
CA PHE A 631 25.07 1.99 -13.01
C PHE A 631 24.65 3.39 -13.50
N ASP A 632 24.53 4.38 -12.62
CA ASP A 632 24.09 5.74 -12.95
C ASP A 632 22.74 5.80 -13.70
N LYS A 633 21.77 5.00 -13.24
CA LYS A 633 20.41 4.87 -13.81
C LYS A 633 19.36 4.88 -12.69
N PRO A 634 18.08 5.21 -12.98
CA PRO A 634 17.00 4.91 -12.05
C PRO A 634 16.89 3.40 -11.84
N ALA A 635 16.38 2.96 -10.69
CA ALA A 635 16.23 1.52 -10.41
C ALA A 635 15.07 0.87 -11.19
N PHE A 636 14.02 1.63 -11.45
CA PHE A 636 12.76 1.21 -12.06
C PHE A 636 12.09 2.40 -12.75
N LYS A 637 11.24 2.14 -13.74
CA LYS A 637 10.49 3.18 -14.47
C LYS A 637 9.19 3.56 -13.80
N ASN A 638 8.39 2.57 -13.37
CA ASN A 638 7.09 2.77 -12.73
C ASN A 638 7.03 2.07 -11.37
N VAL A 639 6.52 2.75 -10.34
CA VAL A 639 6.34 2.18 -9.00
C VAL A 639 4.95 2.45 -8.44
N ILE A 640 4.23 1.40 -8.06
CA ILE A 640 3.07 1.53 -7.17
C ILE A 640 3.53 1.42 -5.72
N CYS A 641 3.18 2.43 -4.94
CA CYS A 641 3.49 2.59 -3.54
C CYS A 641 2.18 2.53 -2.75
N HIS A 642 1.67 1.31 -2.54
CA HIS A 642 0.35 1.12 -1.93
C HIS A 642 0.40 1.40 -0.42
N GLY A 643 -0.74 1.79 0.16
CA GLY A 643 -0.80 2.08 1.59
C GLY A 643 -0.95 0.83 2.46
N ILE A 644 -1.50 1.00 3.67
CA ILE A 644 -1.45 -0.02 4.73
C ILE A 644 -2.81 -0.69 4.87
N VAL A 645 -2.78 -2.02 4.93
CA VAL A 645 -3.96 -2.81 5.27
C VAL A 645 -4.16 -2.83 6.79
N LEU A 646 -5.38 -2.52 7.23
CA LEU A 646 -5.81 -2.40 8.62
C LEU A 646 -6.77 -3.54 8.98
N GLY A 647 -6.77 -3.88 10.26
CA GLY A 647 -7.71 -4.83 10.84
C GLY A 647 -9.13 -4.27 10.93
N ASP A 648 -10.08 -5.10 11.35
CA ASP A 648 -11.49 -4.72 11.53
C ASP A 648 -11.70 -3.61 12.57
N ASP A 649 -10.76 -3.48 13.51
CA ASP A 649 -10.66 -2.44 14.52
C ASP A 649 -10.04 -1.11 14.03
N GLY A 650 -9.62 -1.04 12.77
CA GLY A 650 -8.94 0.12 12.18
C GLY A 650 -7.48 0.30 12.62
N GLN A 651 -6.93 -0.62 13.41
CA GLN A 651 -5.50 -0.64 13.75
C GLN A 651 -4.70 -1.39 12.70
N LYS A 652 -3.37 -1.19 12.67
CA LYS A 652 -2.48 -1.98 11.83
C LYS A 652 -2.66 -3.47 12.17
N MET A 653 -2.85 -4.31 11.16
CA MET A 653 -3.05 -5.74 11.38
C MET A 653 -1.84 -6.34 12.12
N SER A 654 -2.09 -7.19 13.11
CA SER A 654 -1.03 -7.97 13.73
C SER A 654 -1.47 -9.39 14.07
N LYS A 655 -0.54 -10.34 13.90
CA LYS A 655 -0.73 -11.75 14.31
C LYS A 655 -1.03 -11.89 15.81
N HIS A 656 -0.54 -10.94 16.62
CA HIS A 656 -0.76 -10.93 18.07
C HIS A 656 -2.19 -10.50 18.42
N LEU A 657 -2.72 -9.46 17.77
CA LEU A 657 -4.07 -8.95 18.00
C LEU A 657 -5.15 -9.83 17.35
N ARG A 658 -4.81 -10.61 16.31
CA ARG A 658 -5.76 -11.42 15.53
C ARG A 658 -6.97 -10.61 15.06
N ASN A 659 -6.73 -9.34 14.70
CA ASN A 659 -7.74 -8.35 14.30
C ASN A 659 -8.06 -8.39 12.80
N TYR A 660 -7.92 -9.54 12.14
CA TYR A 660 -8.21 -9.68 10.71
C TYR A 660 -8.77 -11.07 10.40
N PRO A 661 -9.58 -11.22 9.32
CA PRO A 661 -10.14 -12.52 8.93
C PRO A 661 -9.05 -13.56 8.62
N ASP A 662 -9.32 -14.84 8.82
CA ASP A 662 -8.38 -15.88 8.39
C ASP A 662 -8.34 -15.97 6.86
N VAL A 663 -7.15 -15.81 6.25
CA VAL A 663 -7.02 -15.71 4.79
C VAL A 663 -7.49 -16.99 4.09
N ASN A 664 -7.05 -18.16 4.58
CA ASN A 664 -7.44 -19.44 4.00
C ASN A 664 -8.95 -19.68 4.16
N GLY A 665 -9.51 -19.35 5.33
CA GLY A 665 -10.95 -19.38 5.54
C GLY A 665 -11.74 -18.52 4.54
N VAL A 666 -11.22 -17.35 4.15
CA VAL A 666 -11.86 -16.51 3.12
C VAL A 666 -11.70 -17.13 1.72
N PHE A 667 -10.55 -17.71 1.38
CA PHE A 667 -10.39 -18.47 0.13
C PHE A 667 -11.37 -19.63 0.02
N ASP A 668 -11.58 -20.36 1.10
CA ASP A 668 -12.47 -21.53 1.13
C ASP A 668 -13.96 -21.14 1.11
N GLN A 669 -14.30 -19.93 1.57
CA GLN A 669 -15.68 -19.47 1.67
C GLN A 669 -16.15 -18.63 0.47
N TYR A 670 -15.29 -17.74 -0.05
CA TYR A 670 -15.68 -16.76 -1.07
C TYR A 670 -14.87 -16.86 -2.36
N GLY A 671 -13.69 -17.47 -2.32
CA GLY A 671 -12.76 -17.53 -3.45
C GLY A 671 -11.70 -16.41 -3.44
N SER A 672 -10.62 -16.65 -4.17
CA SER A 672 -9.51 -15.73 -4.37
C SER A 672 -9.87 -14.59 -5.32
N ASP A 673 -10.71 -14.80 -6.34
CA ASP A 673 -11.09 -13.73 -7.27
C ASP A 673 -11.93 -12.65 -6.56
N ALA A 674 -12.84 -13.05 -5.66
CA ALA A 674 -13.59 -12.10 -4.84
C ALA A 674 -12.69 -11.28 -3.91
N MET A 675 -11.68 -11.92 -3.33
CA MET A 675 -10.69 -11.26 -2.46
C MET A 675 -9.76 -10.34 -3.26
N ARG A 676 -9.31 -10.79 -4.44
CA ARG A 676 -8.53 -10.01 -5.41
C ARG A 676 -9.27 -8.75 -5.77
N TRP A 677 -10.51 -8.87 -6.21
CA TRP A 677 -11.34 -7.75 -6.61
C TRP A 677 -11.56 -6.77 -5.46
N PHE A 678 -11.91 -7.25 -4.27
CA PHE A 678 -12.09 -6.39 -3.09
C PHE A 678 -10.85 -5.52 -2.78
N LEU A 679 -9.65 -6.10 -2.90
CA LEU A 679 -8.41 -5.38 -2.63
C LEU A 679 -8.01 -4.44 -3.78
N MET A 680 -8.15 -4.89 -5.04
CA MET A 680 -7.74 -4.15 -6.24
C MET A 680 -8.69 -3.00 -6.61
N SER A 681 -9.98 -3.13 -6.32
CA SER A 681 -11.00 -2.07 -6.50
C SER A 681 -10.98 -1.00 -5.40
N SER A 682 -10.05 -1.11 -4.44
CA SER A 682 -9.96 -0.17 -3.34
C SER A 682 -8.91 0.91 -3.60
N PRO A 683 -9.02 2.09 -2.95
CA PRO A 683 -8.07 3.19 -3.14
C PRO A 683 -6.68 2.92 -2.51
N ILE A 684 -6.43 1.72 -1.93
CA ILE A 684 -5.17 1.40 -1.26
C ILE A 684 -3.96 1.48 -2.19
N LEU A 685 -4.14 1.17 -3.48
CA LEU A 685 -3.08 1.25 -4.48
C LEU A 685 -2.67 2.71 -4.78
N ARG A 686 -3.48 3.69 -4.38
CA ARG A 686 -3.16 5.12 -4.42
C ARG A 686 -2.57 5.65 -3.10
N GLY A 687 -1.96 4.77 -2.30
CA GLY A 687 -1.29 5.11 -1.03
C GLY A 687 -2.20 5.29 0.18
N GLY A 688 -3.51 5.04 0.06
CA GLY A 688 -4.50 5.10 1.15
C GLY A 688 -4.48 3.86 2.06
N ASN A 689 -5.19 3.89 3.19
CA ASN A 689 -5.35 2.71 4.05
C ASN A 689 -6.66 1.97 3.73
N LEU A 690 -6.69 0.65 3.97
CA LEU A 690 -7.88 -0.19 3.76
C LEU A 690 -8.19 -1.02 4.99
N ILE A 691 -9.42 -0.95 5.48
CA ILE A 691 -9.94 -1.86 6.51
C ILE A 691 -10.48 -3.11 5.81
N VAL A 692 -9.96 -4.28 6.16
CA VAL A 692 -10.41 -5.56 5.57
C VAL A 692 -11.52 -6.17 6.43
N THR A 693 -12.67 -6.42 5.81
CA THR A 693 -13.82 -7.07 6.46
C THR A 693 -14.34 -8.23 5.62
N SER A 694 -14.84 -9.28 6.28
CA SER A 694 -15.49 -10.40 5.59
C SER A 694 -16.78 -9.97 4.87
N GLU A 695 -17.47 -8.94 5.36
CA GLU A 695 -18.66 -8.38 4.72
C GLU A 695 -18.32 -7.74 3.36
N GLY A 696 -17.25 -6.94 3.31
CA GLY A 696 -16.80 -6.34 2.05
C GLY A 696 -16.44 -7.38 0.98
N ILE A 697 -15.74 -8.46 1.38
CA ILE A 697 -15.39 -9.54 0.45
C ILE A 697 -16.64 -10.33 0.00
N ARG A 698 -17.60 -10.57 0.91
CA ARG A 698 -18.87 -11.21 0.55
C ARG A 698 -19.68 -10.35 -0.43
N ASP A 699 -19.69 -9.04 -0.25
CA ASP A 699 -20.43 -8.14 -1.12
C ASP A 699 -19.84 -8.11 -2.53
N THR A 700 -18.52 -8.27 -2.68
CA THR A 700 -17.88 -8.49 -3.99
C THR A 700 -18.44 -9.71 -4.72
N VAL A 701 -18.62 -10.85 -4.03
CA VAL A 701 -19.26 -12.03 -4.64
C VAL A 701 -20.64 -11.70 -5.18
N ARG A 702 -21.43 -10.91 -4.43
CA ARG A 702 -22.81 -10.57 -4.78
C ARG A 702 -22.93 -9.54 -5.88
N GLN A 703 -22.02 -8.58 -5.93
CA GLN A 703 -22.09 -7.42 -6.81
C GLN A 703 -21.32 -7.62 -8.12
N ILE A 704 -20.33 -8.52 -8.14
CA ILE A 704 -19.43 -8.71 -9.28
C ILE A 704 -19.52 -10.14 -9.80
N MET A 705 -19.10 -11.12 -8.98
CA MET A 705 -18.95 -12.51 -9.43
C MET A 705 -20.29 -13.11 -9.85
N LEU A 706 -21.31 -13.04 -8.98
CA LEU A 706 -22.64 -13.59 -9.30
C LEU A 706 -23.30 -12.95 -10.52
N PRO A 707 -23.25 -11.61 -10.73
CA PRO A 707 -23.72 -10.98 -11.96
C PRO A 707 -23.02 -11.43 -13.25
N VAL A 708 -21.69 -11.60 -13.23
CA VAL A 708 -20.93 -12.14 -14.38
C VAL A 708 -21.39 -13.56 -14.68
N TRP A 709 -21.39 -14.44 -13.66
CA TRP A 709 -21.88 -15.80 -13.81
C TRP A 709 -23.34 -15.89 -14.26
N SER A 710 -24.20 -15.01 -13.76
CA SER A 710 -25.63 -14.96 -14.12
C SER A 710 -25.82 -14.60 -15.59
N SER A 711 -24.97 -13.74 -16.15
CA SER A 711 -24.98 -13.40 -17.58
C SER A 711 -24.60 -14.60 -18.44
N TYR A 712 -23.58 -15.34 -18.03
CA TYR A 712 -23.14 -16.57 -18.69
C TYR A 712 -24.18 -17.69 -18.59
N TYR A 713 -24.75 -17.92 -17.40
CA TYR A 713 -25.83 -18.87 -17.18
C TYR A 713 -27.06 -18.52 -18.03
N PHE A 714 -27.46 -17.25 -18.06
CA PHE A 714 -28.55 -16.77 -18.92
C PHE A 714 -28.29 -17.10 -20.39
N PHE A 715 -27.11 -16.72 -20.91
CA PHE A 715 -26.76 -17.01 -22.30
C PHE A 715 -26.83 -18.51 -22.62
N THR A 716 -26.17 -19.34 -21.81
CA THR A 716 -26.12 -20.80 -22.05
C THR A 716 -27.48 -21.48 -21.92
N LEU A 717 -28.32 -21.03 -20.99
CA LEU A 717 -29.69 -21.54 -20.82
C LEU A 717 -30.51 -21.35 -22.08
N TYR A 718 -30.58 -20.11 -22.59
CA TYR A 718 -31.39 -19.79 -23.77
C TYR A 718 -30.77 -20.34 -25.06
N ALA A 719 -29.45 -20.28 -25.20
CA ALA A 719 -28.76 -20.81 -26.37
C ALA A 719 -28.96 -22.33 -26.49
N ASN A 720 -28.88 -23.08 -25.39
CA ASN A 720 -29.12 -24.53 -25.41
C ASN A 720 -30.60 -24.90 -25.62
N ALA A 721 -31.53 -24.05 -25.16
CA ALA A 721 -32.98 -24.29 -25.31
C ALA A 721 -33.48 -24.04 -26.74
N ALA A 722 -32.81 -23.18 -27.51
CA ALA A 722 -33.20 -22.81 -28.86
C ALA A 722 -33.30 -24.02 -29.82
N ASN A 723 -33.98 -23.82 -30.96
CA ASN A 723 -34.15 -24.81 -32.02
C ASN A 723 -34.83 -26.12 -31.55
N ASN A 724 -35.76 -26.01 -30.60
CA ASN A 724 -36.40 -27.13 -29.89
C ASN A 724 -35.40 -28.00 -29.09
N GLY A 725 -34.48 -27.37 -28.35
CA GLY A 725 -33.48 -28.06 -27.54
C GLY A 725 -32.31 -28.69 -28.31
N ARG A 726 -32.16 -28.35 -29.60
CA ARG A 726 -30.95 -28.66 -30.38
C ARG A 726 -29.81 -27.68 -30.12
N GLY A 727 -30.14 -26.55 -29.51
CA GLY A 727 -29.23 -25.47 -29.22
C GLY A 727 -28.98 -24.54 -30.42
N TYR A 728 -28.39 -23.38 -30.11
CA TYR A 728 -27.88 -22.39 -31.05
C TYR A 728 -26.40 -22.17 -30.74
N ASP A 729 -25.55 -22.40 -31.74
CA ASP A 729 -24.12 -22.11 -31.65
C ASP A 729 -23.88 -20.67 -32.12
N ALA A 730 -23.78 -19.76 -31.15
CA ALA A 730 -23.58 -18.36 -31.44
C ALA A 730 -22.16 -18.11 -31.96
N ARG A 731 -22.04 -17.08 -32.79
CA ARG A 731 -20.79 -16.62 -33.39
C ARG A 731 -20.56 -15.15 -33.14
N GLU A 732 -19.33 -14.72 -33.38
CA GLU A 732 -19.02 -13.29 -33.45
C GLU A 732 -19.79 -12.63 -34.59
N LEU A 733 -20.22 -11.40 -34.33
CA LEU A 733 -20.80 -10.52 -35.34
C LEU A 733 -19.73 -10.07 -36.34
N THR A 734 -20.18 -9.73 -37.55
CA THR A 734 -19.36 -9.08 -38.57
C THR A 734 -19.75 -7.60 -38.70
N ALA A 735 -18.80 -6.76 -39.14
CA ALA A 735 -19.00 -5.31 -39.21
C ALA A 735 -20.21 -4.90 -40.08
N ASP A 736 -20.50 -5.64 -41.15
CA ASP A 736 -21.62 -5.36 -42.06
C ASP A 736 -23.00 -5.61 -41.42
N GLU A 737 -23.07 -6.39 -40.34
CA GLU A 737 -24.31 -6.70 -39.63
C GLU A 737 -24.72 -5.58 -38.65
N VAL A 738 -23.74 -4.86 -38.10
CA VAL A 738 -23.92 -3.88 -37.01
C VAL A 738 -24.94 -2.78 -37.34
N PRO A 739 -24.93 -2.14 -38.54
CA PRO A 739 -25.88 -1.08 -38.85
C PRO A 739 -27.35 -1.54 -38.84
N GLY A 740 -27.61 -2.82 -39.09
CA GLY A 740 -28.95 -3.42 -39.13
C GLY A 740 -29.47 -3.91 -37.78
N LEU A 741 -28.63 -3.88 -36.73
CA LEU A 741 -29.00 -4.35 -35.41
C LEU A 741 -29.96 -3.36 -34.71
N PRO A 742 -30.85 -3.87 -33.83
CA PRO A 742 -31.64 -3.03 -32.95
C PRO A 742 -30.79 -2.06 -32.12
N GLN A 743 -31.35 -0.91 -31.76
CA GLN A 743 -30.64 0.14 -31.02
C GLN A 743 -30.00 -0.36 -29.72
N MET A 744 -30.67 -1.26 -29.00
CA MET A 744 -30.15 -1.81 -27.73
C MET A 744 -28.91 -2.69 -27.94
N ASP A 745 -28.81 -3.41 -29.06
CA ASP A 745 -27.64 -4.23 -29.41
C ASP A 745 -26.47 -3.34 -29.82
N ARG A 746 -26.74 -2.32 -30.65
CA ARG A 746 -25.75 -1.29 -31.02
C ARG A 746 -25.22 -0.54 -29.79
N TYR A 747 -26.11 -0.21 -28.86
CA TYR A 747 -25.75 0.41 -27.59
C TYR A 747 -24.84 -0.50 -26.78
N LEU A 748 -25.15 -1.80 -26.66
CA LEU A 748 -24.29 -2.75 -25.98
C LEU A 748 -22.90 -2.83 -26.62
N LEU A 749 -22.81 -2.91 -27.96
CA LEU A 749 -21.53 -2.94 -28.67
C LEU A 749 -20.72 -1.64 -28.45
N ALA A 750 -21.37 -0.47 -28.52
CA ALA A 750 -20.72 0.81 -28.26
C ALA A 750 -20.27 0.95 -26.79
N ARG A 751 -21.05 0.44 -25.83
CA ARG A 751 -20.66 0.38 -24.41
C ARG A 751 -19.49 -0.56 -24.15
N THR A 752 -19.43 -1.70 -24.85
CA THR A 752 -18.28 -2.62 -24.78
C THR A 752 -17.03 -1.98 -25.39
N ARG A 753 -17.15 -1.21 -26.48
CA ARG A 753 -16.05 -0.39 -27.02
C ARG A 753 -15.51 0.56 -25.95
N LYS A 754 -16.42 1.31 -25.32
CA LYS A 754 -16.10 2.28 -24.27
C LYS A 754 -15.41 1.61 -23.07
N LEU A 755 -15.91 0.46 -22.61
CA LEU A 755 -15.28 -0.35 -21.57
C LEU A 755 -13.83 -0.70 -21.92
N ILE A 756 -13.60 -1.30 -23.09
CA ILE A 756 -12.25 -1.71 -23.51
C ILE A 756 -11.31 -0.51 -23.55
N ALA A 757 -11.76 0.61 -24.14
CA ALA A 757 -10.95 1.82 -24.25
C ALA A 757 -10.59 2.40 -22.87
N GLN A 758 -11.55 2.52 -21.96
CA GLN A 758 -11.33 3.09 -20.63
C GLN A 758 -10.49 2.17 -19.74
N VAL A 759 -10.79 0.87 -19.70
CA VAL A 759 -9.98 -0.09 -18.94
C VAL A 759 -8.55 -0.13 -19.46
N SER A 760 -8.33 -0.09 -20.78
CA SER A 760 -6.98 0.02 -21.34
C SER A 760 -6.27 1.29 -20.88
N ALA A 761 -6.94 2.44 -20.92
CA ALA A 761 -6.36 3.71 -20.47
C ALA A 761 -5.95 3.65 -18.99
N HIS A 762 -6.84 3.19 -18.12
CA HIS A 762 -6.56 3.06 -16.69
C HIS A 762 -5.43 2.05 -16.42
N MET A 763 -5.47 0.88 -17.06
CA MET A 763 -4.45 -0.16 -16.85
C MET A 763 -3.07 0.25 -17.39
N ASP A 764 -3.01 1.05 -18.47
CA ASP A 764 -1.76 1.62 -18.99
C ASP A 764 -1.15 2.66 -18.03
N GLU A 765 -1.99 3.37 -17.27
CA GLU A 765 -1.57 4.31 -16.21
C GLU A 765 -1.52 3.69 -14.81
N PHE A 766 -1.64 2.36 -14.71
CA PHE A 766 -1.61 1.60 -13.44
C PHE A 766 -2.76 1.93 -12.45
N GLU A 767 -3.86 2.49 -12.97
CA GLU A 767 -5.09 2.87 -12.27
C GLU A 767 -6.05 1.68 -12.10
N ILE A 768 -5.58 0.63 -11.41
CA ILE A 768 -6.32 -0.65 -11.29
C ILE A 768 -7.71 -0.47 -10.64
N SER A 769 -7.84 0.45 -9.68
CA SER A 769 -9.12 0.72 -9.01
C SER A 769 -10.15 1.29 -9.99
N ASP A 770 -9.75 2.23 -10.85
CA ASP A 770 -10.64 2.86 -11.84
C ASP A 770 -11.03 1.85 -12.93
N ALA A 771 -10.10 0.98 -13.32
CA ALA A 771 -10.42 -0.15 -14.20
C ALA A 771 -11.50 -1.09 -13.59
N CYS A 772 -11.45 -1.33 -12.27
CA CYS A 772 -12.49 -2.11 -11.59
C CYS A 772 -13.83 -1.36 -11.55
N ASP A 773 -13.82 -0.03 -11.41
CA ASP A 773 -15.03 0.80 -11.42
C ASP A 773 -15.73 0.75 -12.78
N GLU A 774 -14.98 0.88 -13.88
CA GLU A 774 -15.51 0.80 -15.25
C GLU A 774 -16.13 -0.58 -15.56
N VAL A 775 -15.47 -1.65 -15.11
CA VAL A 775 -16.02 -3.01 -15.24
C VAL A 775 -17.28 -3.19 -14.37
N SER A 776 -17.31 -2.63 -13.16
CA SER A 776 -18.48 -2.70 -12.28
C SER A 776 -19.70 -2.02 -12.90
N ASP A 777 -19.53 -0.82 -13.47
CA ASP A 777 -20.61 -0.13 -14.19
C ASP A 777 -21.07 -0.92 -15.43
N PHE A 778 -20.13 -1.51 -16.17
CA PHE A 778 -20.47 -2.34 -17.32
C PHE A 778 -21.26 -3.59 -16.92
N ILE A 779 -20.89 -4.26 -15.82
CA ILE A 779 -21.64 -5.41 -15.29
C ILE A 779 -23.07 -5.02 -14.94
N ASP A 780 -23.27 -3.89 -14.25
CA ASP A 780 -24.61 -3.38 -13.95
C ASP A 780 -25.41 -3.12 -15.23
N MET A 781 -24.81 -2.44 -16.21
CA MET A 781 -25.43 -2.18 -17.51
C MET A 781 -25.80 -3.47 -18.24
N LEU A 782 -24.89 -4.44 -18.32
CA LEU A 782 -25.12 -5.71 -19.00
C LEU A 782 -26.29 -6.47 -18.38
N THR A 783 -26.31 -6.57 -17.05
CA THR A 783 -27.26 -7.41 -16.31
C THR A 783 -28.60 -6.72 -16.06
N ASN A 784 -28.57 -5.55 -15.44
CA ASN A 784 -29.76 -4.85 -14.96
C ASN A 784 -30.41 -3.98 -16.04
N TRP A 785 -29.73 -3.75 -17.17
CA TRP A 785 -30.27 -3.02 -18.30
C TRP A 785 -30.43 -3.90 -19.55
N TYR A 786 -29.35 -4.31 -20.18
CA TYR A 786 -29.41 -4.99 -21.49
C TYR A 786 -30.15 -6.33 -21.41
N ILE A 787 -29.67 -7.28 -20.59
CA ILE A 787 -30.28 -8.62 -20.49
C ILE A 787 -31.74 -8.53 -20.04
N ARG A 788 -32.05 -7.65 -19.09
CA ARG A 788 -33.41 -7.48 -18.58
C ARG A 788 -34.37 -6.97 -19.67
N ASN A 789 -33.96 -5.96 -20.46
CA ASN A 789 -34.80 -5.33 -21.47
C ASN A 789 -34.86 -6.10 -22.80
N THR A 790 -34.01 -7.09 -23.00
CA THR A 790 -33.94 -7.87 -24.24
C THR A 790 -34.29 -9.35 -24.08
N ARG A 791 -34.64 -9.79 -22.85
CA ARG A 791 -34.97 -11.20 -22.53
C ARG A 791 -35.95 -11.84 -23.50
N ASP A 792 -37.01 -11.12 -23.89
CA ASP A 792 -38.03 -11.65 -24.79
C ASP A 792 -37.47 -12.02 -26.17
N ARG A 793 -36.40 -11.36 -26.62
CA ARG A 793 -35.74 -11.69 -27.89
C ARG A 793 -35.01 -13.03 -27.83
N PHE A 794 -34.39 -13.35 -26.69
CA PHE A 794 -33.81 -14.67 -26.46
C PHE A 794 -34.87 -15.77 -26.39
N TRP A 795 -36.04 -15.46 -25.82
CA TRP A 795 -37.20 -16.38 -25.83
C TRP A 795 -37.76 -16.61 -27.25
N ASN A 796 -37.76 -15.57 -28.08
CA ASN A 796 -38.17 -15.63 -29.48
C ASN A 796 -37.08 -16.19 -30.41
N GLU A 797 -35.99 -16.73 -29.86
CA GLU A 797 -34.86 -17.32 -30.59
C GLU A 797 -34.22 -16.35 -31.61
N ASP A 798 -34.13 -15.06 -31.28
CA ASP A 798 -33.49 -14.05 -32.14
C ASP A 798 -31.97 -14.26 -32.22
N GLU A 799 -31.53 -14.75 -33.38
CA GLU A 799 -30.12 -15.00 -33.68
C GLU A 799 -29.21 -13.77 -33.48
N ASN A 800 -29.70 -12.57 -33.79
CA ASN A 800 -28.91 -11.35 -33.62
C ASN A 800 -28.66 -11.06 -32.14
N ALA A 801 -29.63 -11.34 -31.25
CA ALA A 801 -29.46 -11.15 -29.82
C ALA A 801 -28.41 -12.13 -29.24
N PHE A 802 -28.43 -13.39 -29.69
CA PHE A 802 -27.43 -14.39 -29.30
C PHE A 802 -26.02 -14.01 -29.79
N ASN A 803 -25.86 -13.65 -31.06
CA ASN A 803 -24.54 -13.29 -31.62
C ASN A 803 -23.99 -12.01 -31.00
N THR A 804 -24.84 -11.01 -30.71
CA THR A 804 -24.44 -9.79 -30.01
C THR A 804 -23.95 -10.10 -28.61
N LEU A 805 -24.73 -10.84 -27.80
CA LEU A 805 -24.34 -11.16 -26.43
C LEU A 805 -23.10 -12.07 -26.39
N TYR A 806 -22.97 -13.01 -27.31
CA TYR A 806 -21.76 -13.84 -27.44
C TYR A 806 -20.51 -12.99 -27.73
N THR A 807 -20.58 -12.11 -28.73
CA THR A 807 -19.46 -11.20 -29.10
C THR A 807 -19.02 -10.36 -27.91
N VAL A 808 -19.99 -9.87 -27.13
CA VAL A 808 -19.74 -9.01 -25.98
C VAL A 808 -19.18 -9.78 -24.80
N LEU A 809 -19.74 -10.95 -24.47
CA LEU A 809 -19.24 -11.78 -23.37
C LEU A 809 -17.81 -12.28 -23.64
N GLU A 810 -17.51 -12.67 -24.88
CA GLU A 810 -16.16 -13.09 -25.28
C GLU A 810 -15.14 -11.96 -25.05
N ALA A 811 -15.41 -10.75 -25.59
CA ALA A 811 -14.53 -9.60 -25.44
C ALA A 811 -14.42 -9.15 -23.97
N PHE A 812 -15.55 -9.17 -23.25
CA PHE A 812 -15.60 -8.80 -21.84
C PHE A 812 -14.77 -9.74 -20.97
N MET A 813 -14.80 -11.06 -21.21
CA MET A 813 -13.96 -11.99 -20.42
C MET A 813 -12.47 -11.77 -20.64
N ARG A 814 -12.05 -11.32 -21.83
CA ARG A 814 -10.66 -10.91 -22.06
C ARG A 814 -10.29 -9.64 -21.28
N VAL A 815 -11.20 -8.67 -21.15
CA VAL A 815 -11.02 -7.50 -20.28
C VAL A 815 -10.96 -7.89 -18.79
N LEU A 816 -11.82 -8.81 -18.36
CA LEU A 816 -11.93 -9.25 -16.97
C LEU A 816 -10.75 -10.12 -16.52
N ALA A 817 -10.08 -10.81 -17.45
CA ALA A 817 -9.06 -11.82 -17.15
C ALA A 817 -7.91 -11.37 -16.23
N PRO A 818 -7.34 -10.15 -16.33
CA PRO A 818 -6.35 -9.70 -15.36
C PRO A 818 -6.92 -9.47 -13.95
N LEU A 819 -8.20 -9.10 -13.84
CA LEU A 819 -8.86 -8.65 -12.60
C LEU A 819 -9.54 -9.79 -11.82
N ALA A 820 -10.14 -10.77 -12.52
CA ALA A 820 -10.76 -11.97 -11.96
C ALA A 820 -10.42 -13.20 -12.84
N PRO A 821 -9.18 -13.71 -12.75
CA PRO A 821 -8.61 -14.62 -13.75
C PRO A 821 -9.27 -15.99 -13.82
N MET A 822 -9.84 -16.51 -12.74
CA MET A 822 -10.38 -17.87 -12.68
C MET A 822 -11.84 -17.92 -13.13
N GLU A 823 -12.64 -16.91 -12.75
CA GLU A 823 -13.99 -16.74 -13.30
C GLU A 823 -13.93 -16.46 -14.81
N ALA A 824 -13.09 -15.52 -15.24
CA ALA A 824 -12.91 -15.20 -16.65
C ALA A 824 -12.48 -16.42 -17.48
N GLU A 825 -11.54 -17.22 -16.97
CA GLU A 825 -11.12 -18.47 -17.61
C GLU A 825 -12.28 -19.45 -17.80
N THR A 826 -13.07 -19.67 -16.76
CA THR A 826 -14.17 -20.63 -16.80
C THR A 826 -15.25 -20.20 -17.79
N VAL A 827 -15.66 -18.93 -17.74
CA VAL A 827 -16.68 -18.39 -18.63
C VAL A 827 -16.17 -18.36 -20.08
N TRP A 828 -14.97 -17.84 -20.33
CA TRP A 828 -14.44 -17.71 -21.68
C TRP A 828 -14.24 -19.08 -22.34
N ARG A 829 -13.63 -20.05 -21.65
CA ARG A 829 -13.49 -21.42 -22.19
C ARG A 829 -14.84 -22.10 -22.40
N GLY A 830 -15.79 -21.87 -21.49
CA GLY A 830 -17.17 -22.32 -21.63
C GLY A 830 -17.86 -21.77 -22.87
N LEU A 831 -17.58 -20.53 -23.26
CA LEU A 831 -18.12 -19.88 -24.46
C LEU A 831 -17.40 -20.28 -25.74
N THR A 832 -16.07 -20.32 -25.74
CA THR A 832 -15.27 -20.42 -26.97
C THR A 832 -14.75 -21.83 -27.24
N GLY A 833 -14.56 -22.63 -26.20
CA GLY A 833 -13.83 -23.90 -26.27
C GLY A 833 -12.32 -23.73 -26.43
N GLY A 834 -11.79 -22.51 -26.31
CA GLY A 834 -10.36 -22.22 -26.44
C GLY A 834 -9.51 -22.80 -25.30
N ASP A 835 -8.17 -22.75 -25.48
CA ASP A 835 -7.22 -23.32 -24.51
C ASP A 835 -7.27 -22.56 -23.17
N SER A 836 -7.11 -21.23 -23.19
CA SER A 836 -7.17 -20.37 -22.00
C SER A 836 -7.35 -18.91 -22.42
N VAL A 837 -8.14 -18.13 -21.68
CA VAL A 837 -8.33 -16.69 -21.96
C VAL A 837 -7.01 -15.92 -21.83
N HIS A 838 -6.13 -16.41 -20.95
CA HIS A 838 -4.80 -15.83 -20.67
C HIS A 838 -3.74 -16.12 -21.76
N LEU A 839 -4.10 -16.90 -22.80
CA LEU A 839 -3.30 -17.07 -24.01
C LEU A 839 -3.87 -16.25 -25.19
N GLY A 840 -5.03 -15.61 -24.98
CA GLY A 840 -5.63 -14.73 -25.98
C GLY A 840 -5.05 -13.32 -25.92
N ASP A 841 -5.04 -12.66 -27.07
CA ASP A 841 -4.70 -11.24 -27.14
C ASP A 841 -5.74 -10.38 -26.43
N TRP A 842 -5.27 -9.30 -25.83
CA TRP A 842 -6.11 -8.20 -25.36
C TRP A 842 -7.10 -7.79 -26.47
N PRO A 843 -8.36 -7.47 -26.17
CA PRO A 843 -9.38 -7.18 -27.18
C PRO A 843 -9.16 -5.80 -27.82
N TYR A 844 -8.07 -5.65 -28.55
CA TYR A 844 -7.67 -4.41 -29.21
C TYR A 844 -8.76 -3.91 -30.16
N LEU A 845 -9.15 -2.65 -30.01
CA LEU A 845 -10.05 -1.96 -30.94
C LEU A 845 -9.30 -1.55 -32.21
N THR A 846 -8.05 -1.15 -32.07
CA THR A 846 -7.14 -0.82 -33.17
C THR A 846 -5.86 -1.63 -33.03
N ASP A 847 -5.31 -2.08 -34.14
CA ASP A 847 -4.02 -2.75 -34.18
C ASP A 847 -2.92 -1.76 -33.72
N PRO A 848 -2.16 -2.07 -32.65
CA PRO A 848 -1.17 -1.13 -32.11
C PRO A 848 -0.01 -0.78 -33.05
N ALA A 849 0.28 -1.63 -34.04
CA ALA A 849 1.40 -1.45 -34.97
C ALA A 849 1.02 -0.61 -36.19
N THR A 850 -0.22 -0.74 -36.67
CA THR A 850 -0.72 -0.09 -37.90
C THR A 850 -1.67 1.08 -37.62
N GLY A 851 -2.34 1.09 -36.47
CA GLY A 851 -3.39 2.05 -36.13
C GLY A 851 -4.73 1.78 -36.83
N GLU A 852 -4.86 0.69 -37.59
CA GLU A 852 -6.11 0.32 -38.27
C GLU A 852 -7.06 -0.40 -37.32
N ASP A 853 -8.38 -0.27 -37.54
CA ASP A 853 -9.37 -1.00 -36.74
C ASP A 853 -9.20 -2.51 -36.90
N THR A 854 -9.20 -3.23 -35.77
CA THR A 854 -9.21 -4.69 -35.78
C THR A 854 -10.56 -5.22 -36.28
N ALA A 855 -10.68 -6.55 -36.48
CA ALA A 855 -11.98 -7.15 -36.75
C ALA A 855 -13.01 -6.82 -35.65
N LEU A 856 -12.60 -6.91 -34.38
CA LEU A 856 -13.42 -6.55 -33.24
C LEU A 856 -13.73 -5.05 -33.20
N GLY A 857 -12.74 -4.18 -33.47
CA GLY A 857 -12.92 -2.73 -33.51
C GLY A 857 -13.93 -2.25 -34.54
N ARG A 858 -14.03 -2.94 -35.68
CA ARG A 858 -15.05 -2.67 -36.72
C ARG A 858 -16.45 -3.16 -36.33
N VAL A 859 -16.55 -4.09 -35.39
CA VAL A 859 -17.84 -4.58 -34.85
C VAL A 859 -18.28 -3.72 -33.68
N LEU A 860 -17.36 -3.38 -32.78
CA LEU A 860 -17.56 -2.48 -31.65
C LEU A 860 -17.47 -1.03 -32.13
N VAL A 861 -18.45 -0.61 -32.95
CA VAL A 861 -18.51 0.73 -33.56
C VAL A 861 -18.78 1.78 -32.49
N GLU A 862 -18.10 2.92 -32.60
CA GLU A 862 -18.33 4.08 -31.75
C GLU A 862 -19.67 4.75 -32.11
N ASP A 863 -20.51 4.98 -31.09
CA ASP A 863 -21.80 5.66 -31.24
C ASP A 863 -22.04 6.51 -30.00
N GLY A 864 -21.27 7.61 -29.88
CA GLY A 864 -21.27 8.49 -28.70
C GLY A 864 -22.64 9.08 -28.40
N ASP A 865 -23.39 9.47 -29.44
CA ASP A 865 -24.73 10.03 -29.31
C ASP A 865 -25.71 8.99 -28.74
N LEU A 866 -25.68 7.75 -29.25
CA LEU A 866 -26.53 6.66 -28.74
C LEU A 866 -26.16 6.30 -27.30
N VAL A 867 -24.87 6.24 -26.96
CA VAL A 867 -24.40 5.95 -25.61
C VAL A 867 -24.85 7.05 -24.65
N ALA A 868 -24.62 8.32 -24.98
CA ALA A 868 -25.04 9.45 -24.14
C ALA A 868 -26.55 9.47 -23.91
N ALA A 869 -27.33 9.26 -24.98
CA ALA A 869 -28.78 9.20 -24.91
C ALA A 869 -29.28 8.06 -24.00
N MET A 870 -28.77 6.85 -24.20
CA MET A 870 -29.21 5.68 -23.43
C MET A 870 -28.71 5.70 -21.99
N ASP A 871 -27.50 6.20 -21.72
CA ASP A 871 -27.01 6.40 -20.35
C ASP A 871 -27.87 7.45 -19.62
N LYS A 872 -28.27 8.54 -20.30
CA LYS A 872 -29.23 9.50 -19.74
C LYS A 872 -30.59 8.86 -19.43
N VAL A 873 -31.09 7.99 -20.31
CA VAL A 873 -32.32 7.21 -20.05
C VAL A 873 -32.15 6.32 -18.82
N ARG A 874 -31.02 5.61 -18.68
CA ARG A 874 -30.70 4.80 -17.49
C ARG A 874 -30.67 5.64 -16.21
N GLU A 875 -30.09 6.84 -16.26
CA GLU A 875 -30.07 7.77 -15.13
C GLU A 875 -31.49 8.20 -14.74
N VAL A 876 -32.32 8.59 -15.72
CA VAL A 876 -33.73 8.96 -15.51
C VAL A 876 -34.50 7.82 -14.85
N VAL A 877 -34.32 6.59 -15.33
CA VAL A 877 -34.96 5.41 -14.74
C VAL A 877 -34.49 5.19 -13.30
N SER A 878 -33.18 5.20 -13.08
CA SER A 878 -32.57 4.93 -11.76
C SER A 878 -32.96 5.97 -10.71
N ALA A 879 -32.94 7.25 -11.08
CA ALA A 879 -33.37 8.36 -10.23
C ALA A 879 -34.87 8.25 -9.91
N THR A 880 -35.71 7.95 -10.90
CA THR A 880 -37.16 7.83 -10.70
C THR A 880 -37.53 6.60 -9.85
N LEU A 881 -36.88 5.45 -10.05
CA LEU A 881 -37.06 4.27 -9.20
C LEU A 881 -36.61 4.52 -7.76
N SER A 882 -35.51 5.26 -7.59
CA SER A 882 -35.04 5.69 -6.26
C SER A 882 -36.05 6.61 -5.58
N LEU A 883 -36.64 7.56 -6.31
CA LEU A 883 -37.74 8.41 -5.84
C LEU A 883 -38.96 7.58 -5.42
N ARG A 884 -39.38 6.65 -6.28
CA ARG A 884 -40.48 5.72 -5.98
C ARG A 884 -40.22 4.96 -4.69
N LYS A 885 -39.02 4.40 -4.51
CA LYS A 885 -38.61 3.71 -3.28
C LYS A 885 -38.65 4.64 -2.05
N ALA A 886 -38.11 5.84 -2.16
CA ALA A 886 -38.10 6.83 -1.07
C ALA A 886 -39.52 7.25 -0.65
N LYS A 887 -40.43 7.37 -1.61
CA LYS A 887 -41.86 7.69 -1.39
C LYS A 887 -42.74 6.46 -1.16
N LYS A 888 -42.14 5.26 -1.07
CA LYS A 888 -42.82 3.97 -0.88
C LYS A 888 -43.85 3.65 -1.97
N MET A 889 -43.67 4.20 -3.17
CA MET A 889 -44.43 3.86 -4.36
C MET A 889 -43.81 2.65 -5.05
N ARG A 890 -44.58 1.58 -5.16
CA ARG A 890 -44.18 0.32 -5.80
C ARG A 890 -44.27 0.45 -7.32
N VAL A 891 -43.34 -0.17 -8.07
CA VAL A 891 -43.29 0.01 -9.54
C VAL A 891 -44.58 -0.42 -10.24
N ARG A 892 -45.18 -1.52 -9.78
CA ARG A 892 -46.47 -2.05 -10.26
C ARG A 892 -47.67 -1.12 -10.07
N GLN A 893 -47.57 -0.09 -9.22
CA GLN A 893 -48.56 0.97 -9.15
C GLN A 893 -48.26 1.95 -10.30
N PRO A 894 -49.12 2.03 -11.34
CA PRO A 894 -48.90 3.01 -12.39
C PRO A 894 -49.05 4.42 -11.84
N LEU A 895 -48.25 5.35 -12.37
CA LEU A 895 -48.34 6.78 -12.06
C LEU A 895 -48.71 7.56 -13.32
N ALA A 896 -49.36 8.70 -13.12
CA ALA A 896 -49.86 9.52 -14.21
C ALA A 896 -48.70 10.06 -15.04
N LYS A 897 -47.71 10.69 -14.40
CA LYS A 897 -46.75 11.52 -15.11
C LYS A 897 -45.34 11.52 -14.53
N LEU A 898 -44.37 11.59 -15.42
CA LEU A 898 -42.98 11.95 -15.15
C LEU A 898 -42.64 13.20 -15.95
N THR A 899 -42.01 14.19 -15.33
CA THR A 899 -41.37 15.29 -16.05
C THR A 899 -39.86 15.09 -16.00
N VAL A 900 -39.22 15.01 -17.16
CA VAL A 900 -37.76 14.90 -17.30
C VAL A 900 -37.24 16.26 -17.73
N VAL A 901 -36.41 16.87 -16.88
CA VAL A 901 -35.81 18.17 -17.15
C VAL A 901 -34.33 18.00 -17.41
N VAL A 902 -33.92 18.25 -18.65
CA VAL A 902 -32.54 18.06 -19.15
C VAL A 902 -32.18 19.19 -20.12
N ASP A 903 -30.89 19.38 -20.39
CA ASP A 903 -30.42 20.43 -21.30
C ASP A 903 -30.96 20.23 -22.73
N GLU A 904 -30.95 19.00 -23.22
CA GLU A 904 -31.42 18.64 -24.56
C GLU A 904 -32.48 17.52 -24.50
N PRO A 905 -33.78 17.86 -24.39
CA PRO A 905 -34.88 16.89 -24.41
C PRO A 905 -34.85 15.86 -25.55
N SER A 906 -34.36 16.28 -26.73
CA SER A 906 -34.24 15.43 -27.92
C SER A 906 -33.30 14.23 -27.76
N GLN A 907 -32.48 14.21 -26.71
CA GLN A 907 -31.63 13.05 -26.41
C GLN A 907 -32.40 11.92 -25.72
N VAL A 908 -33.55 12.22 -25.10
CA VAL A 908 -34.31 11.27 -24.26
C VAL A 908 -35.69 10.98 -24.84
N ASP A 909 -36.30 11.93 -25.54
CA ASP A 909 -37.68 11.84 -26.04
C ASP A 909 -37.94 10.65 -26.98
N GLY A 910 -36.94 10.24 -27.76
CA GLY A 910 -36.97 9.05 -28.61
C GLY A 910 -37.15 7.73 -27.85
N TYR A 911 -36.97 7.73 -26.52
CA TYR A 911 -37.07 6.57 -25.65
C TYR A 911 -38.30 6.61 -24.73
N ASP A 912 -39.31 7.43 -25.06
CA ASP A 912 -40.57 7.55 -24.32
C ASP A 912 -41.22 6.20 -23.99
N ALA A 913 -41.28 5.29 -24.97
CA ALA A 913 -41.86 3.96 -24.77
C ALA A 913 -41.09 3.13 -23.74
N LEU A 914 -39.75 3.20 -23.75
CA LEU A 914 -38.89 2.50 -22.81
C LEU A 914 -39.02 3.10 -21.40
N LEU A 915 -39.05 4.42 -21.27
CA LEU A 915 -39.27 5.08 -19.98
C LEU A 915 -40.64 4.71 -19.39
N LYS A 916 -41.70 4.75 -20.20
CA LYS A 916 -43.06 4.39 -19.78
C LYS A 916 -43.17 2.94 -19.34
N SER A 917 -42.53 2.01 -20.05
CA SER A 917 -42.54 0.58 -19.68
C SER A 917 -41.76 0.33 -18.40
N GLU A 918 -40.55 0.87 -18.31
CA GLU A 918 -39.62 0.66 -17.19
C GLU A 918 -40.12 1.25 -15.90
N LEU A 919 -40.71 2.43 -16.00
CA LEU A 919 -41.21 3.17 -14.85
C LEU A 919 -42.68 2.89 -14.58
N ASN A 920 -43.42 2.21 -15.46
CA ASN A 920 -44.86 2.06 -15.38
C ASN A 920 -45.55 3.42 -15.13
N ILE A 921 -45.35 4.33 -16.09
CA ILE A 921 -45.87 5.70 -16.07
C ILE A 921 -46.69 5.94 -17.35
N LYS A 922 -47.78 6.68 -17.26
CA LYS A 922 -48.68 6.92 -18.40
C LYS A 922 -48.16 7.96 -19.36
N ASP A 923 -47.59 9.05 -18.84
CA ASP A 923 -47.06 10.13 -19.65
C ASP A 923 -45.66 10.60 -19.21
N VAL A 924 -44.83 10.99 -20.17
CA VAL A 924 -43.52 11.58 -19.92
C VAL A 924 -43.48 12.94 -20.61
N GLU A 925 -43.38 13.99 -19.82
CA GLU A 925 -43.15 15.35 -20.30
C GLU A 925 -41.66 15.67 -20.26
N TYR A 926 -41.18 16.42 -21.25
CA TYR A 926 -39.82 16.89 -21.29
C TYR A 926 -39.78 18.41 -21.19
N SER A 927 -38.81 18.94 -20.45
CA SER A 927 -38.59 20.38 -20.32
C SER A 927 -37.10 20.67 -20.20
N THR A 928 -36.73 21.95 -20.40
CA THR A 928 -35.34 22.41 -20.32
C THR A 928 -35.00 22.99 -18.95
N LEU A 929 -33.70 23.10 -18.61
CA LEU A 929 -33.27 23.72 -17.35
C LEU A 929 -33.73 25.19 -17.23
N ASP A 930 -33.83 25.92 -18.33
CA ASP A 930 -34.32 27.32 -18.34
C ASP A 930 -35.80 27.43 -17.98
N GLU A 931 -36.56 26.37 -18.23
CA GLU A 931 -37.99 26.25 -17.93
C GLU A 931 -38.25 25.56 -16.57
N ALA A 932 -37.20 25.17 -15.84
CA ALA A 932 -37.30 24.52 -14.53
C ALA A 932 -38.15 25.32 -13.51
N ALA A 933 -38.10 26.65 -13.60
CA ALA A 933 -38.88 27.56 -12.76
C ALA A 933 -40.39 27.47 -13.04
N ASP A 934 -40.80 27.19 -14.28
CA ASP A 934 -42.22 26.98 -14.65
C ASP A 934 -42.76 25.68 -14.05
N HIS A 935 -41.86 24.73 -13.80
CA HIS A 935 -42.13 23.53 -13.02
C HIS A 935 -41.99 23.73 -11.50
N GLY A 936 -41.94 24.97 -10.99
CA GLY A 936 -42.00 25.29 -9.55
C GLY A 936 -40.79 24.83 -8.73
N LEU A 937 -39.65 24.62 -9.41
CA LEU A 937 -38.41 24.17 -8.80
C LEU A 937 -37.37 25.27 -8.84
N LYS A 938 -36.63 25.40 -7.75
CA LYS A 938 -35.49 26.31 -7.65
C LYS A 938 -34.21 25.47 -7.61
N ILE A 939 -33.39 25.60 -8.65
CA ILE A 939 -32.03 25.06 -8.66
C ILE A 939 -31.19 25.94 -7.74
N ILE A 940 -30.51 25.32 -6.78
CA ILE A 940 -29.57 25.97 -5.87
C ILE A 940 -28.22 25.34 -6.09
N ASP A 941 -27.28 26.13 -6.61
CA ASP A 941 -25.89 25.74 -6.67
C ASP A 941 -25.25 25.94 -5.28
N GLU A 942 -24.74 24.87 -4.69
CA GLU A 942 -23.95 24.93 -3.47
C GLU A 942 -22.47 24.82 -3.81
N LEU A 943 -21.75 25.92 -3.64
CA LEU A 943 -20.29 25.92 -3.72
C LEU A 943 -19.73 25.34 -2.43
N LYS A 944 -18.79 24.40 -2.54
CA LYS A 944 -17.97 23.89 -1.44
C LYS A 944 -16.51 24.15 -1.76
N VAL A 945 -15.82 24.87 -0.88
CA VAL A 945 -14.40 25.22 -1.08
C VAL A 945 -13.49 24.14 -0.53
N ASN A 946 -12.60 23.61 -1.38
CA ASN A 946 -11.49 22.77 -0.98
C ASN A 946 -10.37 23.65 -0.39
N ALA A 947 -10.47 23.91 0.91
CA ALA A 947 -9.54 24.79 1.61
C ALA A 947 -8.07 24.32 1.54
N ARG A 948 -7.83 23.02 1.33
CA ARG A 948 -6.48 22.44 1.25
C ARG A 948 -5.81 22.77 -0.09
N ALA A 949 -6.56 22.70 -1.19
CA ALA A 949 -6.09 23.08 -2.53
C ALA A 949 -6.02 24.61 -2.69
N ALA A 950 -7.03 25.33 -2.21
CA ALA A 950 -7.11 26.79 -2.36
C ALA A 950 -6.17 27.57 -1.42
N GLY A 951 -5.80 26.98 -0.28
CA GLY A 951 -5.01 27.62 0.77
C GLY A 951 -3.63 28.15 0.33
N PRO A 952 -2.79 27.36 -0.37
CA PRO A 952 -1.49 27.81 -0.87
C PRO A 952 -1.55 29.06 -1.76
N ARG A 953 -2.57 29.18 -2.62
CA ARG A 953 -2.73 30.33 -3.53
C ARG A 953 -3.42 31.52 -2.87
N LEU A 954 -4.55 31.27 -2.20
CA LEU A 954 -5.40 32.32 -1.63
C LEU A 954 -4.92 32.81 -0.26
N GLY A 955 -4.08 32.05 0.44
CA GLY A 955 -3.59 32.38 1.77
C GLY A 955 -4.73 32.71 2.74
N LYS A 956 -4.67 33.89 3.38
CA LYS A 956 -5.72 34.36 4.30
C LYS A 956 -7.06 34.62 3.62
N GLN A 957 -7.09 34.78 2.29
CA GLN A 957 -8.31 35.08 1.56
C GLN A 957 -9.25 33.87 1.40
N VAL A 958 -8.74 32.65 1.62
CA VAL A 958 -9.54 31.41 1.59
C VAL A 958 -10.72 31.45 2.57
N GLN A 959 -10.60 32.19 3.68
CA GLN A 959 -11.68 32.35 4.65
C GLN A 959 -12.87 33.12 4.09
N PHE A 960 -12.62 34.07 3.17
CA PHE A 960 -13.70 34.76 2.45
C PHE A 960 -14.37 33.82 1.46
N ALA A 961 -13.59 32.99 0.77
CA ALA A 961 -14.14 31.99 -0.14
C ALA A 961 -15.04 30.97 0.58
N ILE A 962 -14.58 30.42 1.72
CA ILE A 962 -15.36 29.51 2.56
C ILE A 962 -16.63 30.19 3.10
N LYS A 963 -16.52 31.47 3.48
CA LYS A 963 -17.67 32.23 3.98
C LYS A 963 -18.71 32.45 2.88
N ALA A 964 -18.28 32.89 1.69
CA ALA A 964 -19.14 33.12 0.54
C ALA A 964 -19.81 31.83 0.03
N SER A 965 -19.08 30.71 0.04
CA SER A 965 -19.62 29.37 -0.23
C SER A 965 -20.79 29.02 0.71
N LYS A 966 -20.69 29.37 2.00
CA LYS A 966 -21.75 29.13 2.99
C LYS A 966 -22.88 30.14 2.96
N SER A 967 -22.62 31.38 2.57
CA SER A 967 -23.65 32.43 2.52
C SER A 967 -24.36 32.53 1.17
N GLY A 968 -23.84 31.89 0.13
CA GLY A 968 -24.35 32.01 -1.24
C GLY A 968 -23.89 33.30 -1.94
N ASP A 969 -22.92 34.03 -1.39
CA ASP A 969 -22.41 35.30 -1.94
C ASP A 969 -21.33 35.06 -3.01
N TRP A 970 -21.69 34.34 -4.07
CA TRP A 970 -20.81 34.02 -5.20
C TRP A 970 -21.62 33.94 -6.50
N HIS A 971 -20.94 34.02 -7.64
CA HIS A 971 -21.54 33.82 -8.97
C HIS A 971 -20.56 33.07 -9.87
N THR A 972 -21.02 32.47 -10.96
CA THR A 972 -20.15 31.83 -11.95
C THR A 972 -19.64 32.82 -12.99
N ASP A 973 -18.37 32.71 -13.36
CA ASP A 973 -17.81 33.45 -14.50
C ASP A 973 -18.46 32.94 -15.81
N PRO A 974 -19.08 33.80 -16.63
CA PRO A 974 -19.73 33.39 -17.87
C PRO A 974 -18.78 32.81 -18.94
N ALA A 975 -17.48 33.09 -18.86
CA ALA A 975 -16.48 32.65 -19.84
C ALA A 975 -15.79 31.34 -19.45
N THR A 976 -15.61 31.08 -18.15
CA THR A 976 -14.88 29.89 -17.67
C THR A 976 -15.74 28.90 -16.88
N GLY A 977 -16.91 29.32 -16.38
CA GLY A 977 -17.77 28.51 -15.53
C GLY A 977 -17.30 28.42 -14.07
N ASP A 978 -16.24 29.14 -13.70
CA ASP A 978 -15.66 29.07 -12.36
C ASP A 978 -16.38 29.96 -11.33
N PRO A 979 -16.43 29.57 -10.03
CA PRO A 979 -16.98 30.39 -8.97
C PRO A 979 -16.14 31.63 -8.68
N VAL A 980 -16.81 32.78 -8.72
CA VAL A 980 -16.29 34.12 -8.47
C VAL A 980 -16.90 34.70 -7.20
N ILE A 981 -16.03 35.21 -6.34
CA ILE A 981 -16.36 35.67 -4.98
C ILE A 981 -15.88 37.09 -4.80
N GLU A 982 -16.80 37.97 -4.38
CA GLU A 982 -16.48 39.35 -4.06
C GLU A 982 -15.94 39.47 -2.62
N THR A 983 -14.72 40.01 -2.48
CA THR A 983 -14.12 40.24 -1.17
C THR A 983 -13.74 41.71 -0.97
N PRO A 984 -13.55 42.17 0.28
CA PRO A 984 -13.09 43.55 0.54
C PRO A 984 -11.75 43.91 -0.10
N ASN A 985 -10.96 42.91 -0.53
CA ASN A 985 -9.64 43.09 -1.15
C ASN A 985 -9.64 42.84 -2.67
N GLY A 986 -10.81 42.69 -3.28
CA GLY A 986 -10.98 42.39 -4.70
C GLY A 986 -11.71 41.07 -4.96
N THR A 987 -11.96 40.81 -6.24
CA THR A 987 -12.64 39.61 -6.74
C THR A 987 -11.69 38.41 -6.73
N ILE A 988 -12.18 37.26 -6.25
CA ILE A 988 -11.45 35.98 -6.26
C ILE A 988 -12.20 35.00 -7.17
N THR A 989 -11.51 34.46 -8.16
CA THR A 989 -11.97 33.30 -8.95
C THR A 989 -11.31 32.04 -8.39
N LEU A 990 -12.11 31.04 -8.03
CA LEU A 990 -11.65 29.70 -7.65
C LEU A 990 -11.26 28.91 -8.91
N GLN A 991 -10.25 28.06 -8.83
CA GLN A 991 -9.66 27.39 -10.00
C GLN A 991 -9.54 25.88 -9.77
N GLY A 992 -9.91 25.07 -10.76
CA GLY A 992 -9.63 23.64 -10.77
C GLY A 992 -10.14 22.89 -9.54
N ASP A 993 -9.24 22.24 -8.81
CA ASP A 993 -9.51 21.40 -7.63
C ASP A 993 -9.79 22.18 -6.33
N GLU A 994 -9.85 23.51 -6.41
CA GLU A 994 -10.12 24.40 -5.28
C GLU A 994 -11.58 24.41 -4.82
N TYR A 995 -12.49 23.84 -5.61
CA TYR A 995 -13.91 23.86 -5.32
C TYR A 995 -14.66 22.64 -5.85
N ASP A 996 -15.88 22.46 -5.35
CA ASP A 996 -16.88 21.53 -5.83
C ASP A 996 -18.22 22.28 -5.85
N ILE A 997 -18.98 22.19 -6.95
CA ILE A 997 -20.33 22.77 -7.03
C ILE A 997 -21.32 21.61 -7.07
N THR A 998 -22.08 21.45 -5.99
CA THR A 998 -23.18 20.50 -5.93
C THR A 998 -24.48 21.23 -6.17
N ARG A 999 -25.23 20.84 -7.21
CA ARG A 999 -26.60 21.36 -7.42
C ARG A 999 -27.55 20.64 -6.49
N ARG A 1000 -28.46 21.37 -5.85
CA ARG A 1000 -29.64 20.81 -5.17
C ARG A 1000 -30.91 21.46 -5.71
N VAL A 1001 -32.01 20.73 -5.70
CA VAL A 1001 -33.32 21.27 -6.10
C VAL A 1001 -34.15 21.49 -4.85
N GLU A 1002 -34.61 22.72 -4.64
CA GLU A 1002 -35.62 23.05 -3.62
C GLU A 1002 -36.97 23.31 -4.28
N GLU A 1003 -38.03 22.78 -3.68
CA GLU A 1003 -39.40 23.10 -4.07
C GLU A 1003 -39.71 24.55 -3.64
N ALA A 1004 -40.08 25.41 -4.59
CA ALA A 1004 -40.28 26.84 -4.31
C ALA A 1004 -41.47 27.11 -3.36
N ASP A 1005 -42.39 26.15 -3.20
CA ASP A 1005 -43.57 26.27 -2.34
C ASP A 1005 -44.03 24.90 -1.78
N ALA A 1006 -43.35 24.42 -0.73
CA ALA A 1006 -43.58 23.10 -0.11
C ALA A 1006 -45.02 22.84 0.39
N ALA A 1007 -45.87 23.87 0.47
CA ALA A 1007 -47.28 23.74 0.84
C ALA A 1007 -48.21 23.46 -0.35
N ALA A 1008 -47.81 23.80 -1.58
CA ALA A 1008 -48.67 23.77 -2.77
C ALA A 1008 -48.59 22.46 -3.58
N ARG A 1009 -47.58 21.60 -3.36
CA ARG A 1009 -47.44 20.30 -4.04
C ARG A 1009 -47.05 19.17 -3.10
N ARG A 1010 -48.01 18.69 -2.29
CA ARG A 1010 -47.80 17.51 -1.44
C ARG A 1010 -47.64 16.20 -2.23
N ASP A 1011 -48.04 16.20 -3.50
CA ASP A 1011 -48.21 14.99 -4.32
C ASP A 1011 -47.21 14.90 -5.49
N SER A 1012 -46.04 15.54 -5.39
CA SER A 1012 -44.93 15.38 -6.35
C SER A 1012 -43.60 15.09 -5.64
N ALA A 1013 -42.63 14.50 -6.35
CA ALA A 1013 -41.28 14.26 -5.83
C ALA A 1013 -40.20 14.47 -6.89
N SER A 1014 -39.09 15.12 -6.56
CA SER A 1014 -38.00 15.38 -7.51
C SER A 1014 -36.64 14.84 -7.08
N SER A 1015 -35.82 14.44 -8.06
CA SER A 1015 -34.43 13.98 -7.86
C SER A 1015 -33.55 14.47 -8.98
N ILE A 1016 -32.29 14.76 -8.64
CA ILE A 1016 -31.26 15.18 -9.60
C ILE A 1016 -30.73 13.97 -10.36
N LEU A 1017 -30.33 14.21 -11.60
CA LEU A 1017 -29.62 13.26 -12.45
C LEU A 1017 -28.10 13.43 -12.30
N PRO A 1018 -27.31 12.35 -12.23
CA PRO A 1018 -25.85 12.41 -12.10
C PRO A 1018 -25.16 13.29 -13.15
N SER A 1019 -25.54 13.19 -14.42
CA SER A 1019 -24.93 13.98 -15.50
C SER A 1019 -25.64 15.31 -15.77
N GLY A 1020 -26.41 15.83 -14.80
CA GLY A 1020 -27.13 17.09 -14.91
C GLY A 1020 -28.58 16.91 -15.41
N GLY A 1021 -29.45 17.81 -14.93
CA GLY A 1021 -30.91 17.67 -15.05
C GLY A 1021 -31.56 17.13 -13.78
N PHE A 1022 -32.88 16.97 -13.81
CA PHE A 1022 -33.65 16.36 -12.73
C PHE A 1022 -34.94 15.76 -13.27
N VAL A 1023 -35.53 14.87 -12.48
CA VAL A 1023 -36.82 14.25 -12.75
C VAL A 1023 -37.84 14.69 -11.72
N ILE A 1024 -39.09 14.88 -12.13
CA ILE A 1024 -40.24 15.17 -11.27
C ILE A 1024 -41.27 14.08 -11.47
N LEU A 1025 -41.57 13.36 -10.41
CA LEU A 1025 -42.54 12.29 -10.40
C LEU A 1025 -43.85 12.79 -9.79
N ASP A 1026 -44.95 12.61 -10.53
CA ASP A 1026 -46.30 12.83 -10.03
C ASP A 1026 -46.75 11.61 -9.20
N LEU A 1027 -47.17 11.85 -7.96
CA LEU A 1027 -47.59 10.83 -7.00
C LEU A 1027 -49.12 10.78 -6.83
N GLU A 1028 -49.87 11.67 -7.48
CA GLU A 1028 -51.33 11.70 -7.38
C GLU A 1028 -51.93 10.42 -8.02
N LEU A 1029 -52.78 9.73 -7.26
CA LEU A 1029 -53.46 8.51 -7.71
C LEU A 1029 -54.96 8.78 -7.91
N ASN A 1030 -55.45 8.49 -9.12
CA ASN A 1030 -56.88 8.42 -9.39
C ASN A 1030 -57.40 6.97 -9.32
N ASP A 1031 -58.73 6.81 -9.34
CA ASP A 1031 -59.38 5.51 -9.19
C ASP A 1031 -58.94 4.50 -10.26
N ASP A 1032 -58.69 4.94 -11.50
CA ASP A 1032 -58.24 4.09 -12.61
C ASP A 1032 -56.80 3.58 -12.40
N LEU A 1033 -55.89 4.45 -11.93
CA LEU A 1033 -54.52 4.06 -11.61
C LEU A 1033 -54.48 3.08 -10.43
N ILE A 1034 -55.34 3.28 -9.42
CA ILE A 1034 -55.48 2.34 -8.29
C ILE A 1034 -56.00 0.99 -8.79
N ALA A 1035 -57.02 0.99 -9.65
CA ALA A 1035 -57.60 -0.21 -10.23
C ALA A 1035 -56.59 -1.00 -11.08
N GLU A 1036 -55.81 -0.33 -11.92
CA GLU A 1036 -54.75 -0.98 -12.72
C GLU A 1036 -53.61 -1.51 -11.83
N GLY A 1037 -53.23 -0.75 -10.80
CA GLY A 1037 -52.23 -1.19 -9.83
C GLY A 1037 -52.65 -2.47 -9.10
N TYR A 1038 -53.94 -2.61 -8.80
CA TYR A 1038 -54.51 -3.83 -8.26
C TYR A 1038 -54.52 -4.97 -9.28
N ALA A 1039 -54.91 -4.71 -10.53
CA ALA A 1039 -54.87 -5.72 -11.59
C ALA A 1039 -53.46 -6.29 -11.82
N ARG A 1040 -52.41 -5.45 -11.70
CA ARG A 1040 -51.01 -5.89 -11.76
C ARG A 1040 -50.59 -6.72 -10.53
N ASP A 1041 -51.15 -6.48 -9.35
CA ASP A 1041 -50.96 -7.38 -8.19
C ASP A 1041 -51.60 -8.75 -8.46
N VAL A 1042 -52.79 -8.77 -9.06
CA VAL A 1042 -53.47 -10.01 -9.45
C VAL A 1042 -52.61 -10.79 -10.45
N ILE A 1043 -52.09 -10.13 -11.50
CA ILE A 1043 -51.18 -10.76 -12.47
C ILE A 1043 -49.97 -11.41 -11.76
N ARG A 1044 -49.33 -10.70 -10.83
CA ARG A 1044 -48.23 -11.26 -10.05
C ARG A 1044 -48.66 -12.51 -9.26
N ALA A 1045 -49.81 -12.46 -8.58
CA ALA A 1045 -50.33 -13.60 -7.84
C ALA A 1045 -50.63 -14.80 -8.76
N VAL A 1046 -51.07 -14.55 -10.00
CA VAL A 1046 -51.20 -15.59 -11.03
C VAL A 1046 -49.86 -16.18 -11.42
N GLN A 1047 -48.83 -15.37 -11.64
CA GLN A 1047 -47.50 -15.87 -11.99
C GLN A 1047 -46.86 -16.68 -10.84
N ASP A 1048 -47.04 -16.24 -9.58
CA ASP A 1048 -46.62 -17.00 -8.40
C ASP A 1048 -47.35 -18.36 -8.33
N ALA A 1049 -48.68 -18.38 -8.56
CA ALA A 1049 -49.46 -19.62 -8.59
C ALA A 1049 -49.07 -20.57 -9.74
N ARG A 1050 -48.68 -20.02 -10.91
CA ARG A 1050 -48.16 -20.82 -12.04
C ARG A 1050 -46.86 -21.51 -11.68
N LYS A 1051 -45.96 -20.78 -11.01
CA LYS A 1051 -44.68 -21.31 -10.54
C LYS A 1051 -44.89 -22.42 -9.49
N ASP A 1052 -45.78 -22.20 -8.53
CA ASP A 1052 -46.10 -23.19 -7.49
C ASP A 1052 -46.76 -24.45 -8.08
N ALA A 1053 -47.51 -24.29 -9.18
CA ALA A 1053 -48.10 -25.40 -9.94
C ALA A 1053 -47.11 -26.11 -10.89
N GLY A 1054 -45.84 -25.65 -10.97
CA GLY A 1054 -44.82 -26.21 -11.87
C GLY A 1054 -45.12 -26.00 -13.35
N LEU A 1055 -45.89 -24.97 -13.71
CA LEU A 1055 -46.20 -24.62 -15.10
C LEU A 1055 -45.07 -23.77 -15.69
N GLU A 1056 -44.74 -24.04 -16.95
CA GLU A 1056 -43.79 -23.21 -17.69
C GLU A 1056 -44.42 -21.84 -18.00
N VAL A 1057 -43.61 -20.79 -18.09
CA VAL A 1057 -44.11 -19.42 -18.33
C VAL A 1057 -44.88 -19.31 -19.65
N SER A 1058 -44.57 -20.15 -20.64
CA SER A 1058 -45.25 -20.23 -21.94
C SER A 1058 -46.53 -21.04 -21.96
N ASP A 1059 -46.87 -21.75 -20.88
CA ASP A 1059 -48.07 -22.56 -20.83
C ASP A 1059 -49.32 -21.68 -20.88
N ARG A 1060 -50.26 -22.01 -21.76
CA ARG A 1060 -51.59 -21.40 -21.75
C ARG A 1060 -52.39 -21.95 -20.58
N ILE A 1061 -53.14 -21.11 -19.89
CA ILE A 1061 -53.86 -21.51 -18.67
C ILE A 1061 -55.36 -21.24 -18.74
N VAL A 1062 -56.11 -21.97 -17.92
CA VAL A 1062 -57.45 -21.60 -17.47
C VAL A 1062 -57.30 -21.04 -16.05
N LEU A 1063 -57.80 -19.84 -15.84
CA LEU A 1063 -57.61 -19.06 -14.63
C LEU A 1063 -58.94 -18.88 -13.88
N THR A 1064 -58.95 -19.19 -12.60
CA THR A 1064 -60.05 -18.83 -11.69
C THR A 1064 -59.51 -17.88 -10.62
N LEU A 1065 -60.11 -16.70 -10.54
CA LEU A 1065 -59.78 -15.65 -9.59
C LEU A 1065 -60.93 -15.47 -8.60
N THR A 1066 -60.65 -15.53 -7.31
CA THR A 1066 -61.60 -15.05 -6.29
C THR A 1066 -61.05 -13.75 -5.72
N VAL A 1067 -61.83 -12.67 -5.73
CA VAL A 1067 -61.38 -11.34 -5.26
C VAL A 1067 -62.39 -10.69 -4.29
N PRO A 1068 -61.92 -9.80 -3.40
CA PRO A 1068 -62.79 -9.00 -2.53
C PRO A 1068 -63.87 -8.23 -3.30
N ALA A 1069 -65.04 -8.05 -2.68
CA ALA A 1069 -66.19 -7.37 -3.27
C ALA A 1069 -65.86 -5.97 -3.83
N ASP A 1070 -65.03 -5.21 -3.09
CA ASP A 1070 -64.64 -3.84 -3.43
C ASP A 1070 -63.60 -3.77 -4.57
N ASP A 1071 -62.95 -4.90 -4.89
CA ASP A 1071 -61.93 -5.01 -5.92
C ASP A 1071 -62.43 -5.71 -7.21
N LEU A 1072 -63.60 -6.38 -7.14
CA LEU A 1072 -64.22 -7.03 -8.30
C LEU A 1072 -64.38 -6.08 -9.51
N PRO A 1073 -64.85 -4.82 -9.36
CA PRO A 1073 -64.94 -3.90 -10.49
C PRO A 1073 -63.58 -3.57 -11.12
N LYS A 1074 -62.50 -3.56 -10.32
CA LYS A 1074 -61.13 -3.25 -10.77
C LYS A 1074 -60.57 -4.39 -11.63
N VAL A 1075 -60.83 -5.64 -11.23
CA VAL A 1075 -60.43 -6.83 -11.99
C VAL A 1075 -61.20 -6.93 -13.30
N GLU A 1076 -62.50 -6.66 -13.28
CA GLU A 1076 -63.31 -6.65 -14.50
C GLU A 1076 -62.90 -5.54 -15.47
N GLN A 1077 -62.58 -4.33 -14.96
CA GLN A 1077 -62.10 -3.21 -15.77
C GLN A 1077 -60.80 -3.54 -16.53
N PHE A 1078 -59.90 -4.33 -15.92
CA PHE A 1078 -58.60 -4.70 -16.49
C PHE A 1078 -58.50 -6.18 -16.86
N ARG A 1079 -59.64 -6.84 -17.11
CA ARG A 1079 -59.72 -8.27 -17.40
C ARG A 1079 -58.84 -8.67 -18.57
N ASP A 1080 -58.86 -7.89 -19.66
CA ASP A 1080 -58.08 -8.16 -20.86
C ASP A 1080 -56.57 -8.10 -20.60
N LEU A 1081 -56.12 -7.14 -19.79
CA LEU A 1081 -54.71 -7.02 -19.37
C LEU A 1081 -54.29 -8.25 -18.54
N ILE A 1082 -55.14 -8.69 -17.61
CA ILE A 1082 -54.87 -9.88 -16.82
C ILE A 1082 -54.79 -11.11 -17.74
N CYS A 1083 -55.70 -11.25 -18.70
CA CYS A 1083 -55.69 -12.36 -19.65
C CYS A 1083 -54.42 -12.40 -20.51
N SER A 1084 -54.01 -11.25 -21.07
CA SER A 1084 -52.84 -11.17 -21.96
C SER A 1084 -51.54 -11.46 -21.22
N GLU A 1085 -51.34 -10.84 -20.06
CA GLU A 1085 -50.11 -10.95 -19.27
C GLU A 1085 -49.94 -12.32 -18.59
N THR A 1086 -51.00 -13.12 -18.52
CA THR A 1086 -50.99 -14.45 -17.88
C THR A 1086 -51.17 -15.60 -18.88
N LEU A 1087 -51.28 -15.31 -20.19
CA LEU A 1087 -51.59 -16.29 -21.24
C LEU A 1087 -52.86 -17.11 -20.93
N SER A 1088 -53.85 -16.48 -20.30
CA SER A 1088 -55.10 -17.12 -19.92
C SER A 1088 -56.04 -17.25 -21.12
N THR A 1089 -56.45 -18.47 -21.43
CA THR A 1089 -57.40 -18.80 -22.50
C THR A 1089 -58.86 -18.68 -22.05
N ALA A 1090 -59.10 -18.83 -20.76
CA ALA A 1090 -60.37 -18.57 -20.09
C ALA A 1090 -60.09 -18.03 -18.68
N VAL A 1091 -60.89 -17.05 -18.24
CA VAL A 1091 -60.83 -16.45 -16.90
C VAL A 1091 -62.22 -16.44 -16.28
N ASP A 1092 -62.36 -17.06 -15.12
CA ASP A 1092 -63.57 -17.00 -14.29
C ASP A 1092 -63.27 -16.16 -13.03
N VAL A 1093 -64.11 -15.19 -12.71
CA VAL A 1093 -63.89 -14.25 -11.60
C VAL A 1093 -65.05 -14.35 -10.62
N GLU A 1094 -64.75 -14.77 -9.39
CA GLU A 1094 -65.69 -14.97 -8.30
C GLU A 1094 -65.46 -13.94 -7.18
N GLN A 1095 -66.51 -13.66 -6.41
CA GLN A 1095 -66.43 -12.80 -5.23
C GLN A 1095 -66.09 -13.64 -3.98
N GLY A 1096 -65.13 -13.19 -3.18
CA GLY A 1096 -64.78 -13.79 -1.88
C GLY A 1096 -64.23 -12.78 -0.88
N ASP A 1097 -63.66 -13.27 0.24
CA ASP A 1097 -63.14 -12.41 1.32
C ASP A 1097 -61.68 -11.95 1.07
N GLU A 1098 -60.90 -12.73 0.32
CA GLU A 1098 -59.47 -12.46 0.00
C GLU A 1098 -59.15 -12.84 -1.45
N LEU A 1099 -58.01 -12.35 -1.98
CA LEU A 1099 -57.52 -12.74 -3.31
C LEU A 1099 -57.02 -14.19 -3.29
N THR A 1100 -57.70 -15.09 -3.99
CA THR A 1100 -57.21 -16.46 -4.24
C THR A 1100 -57.15 -16.77 -5.72
N VAL A 1101 -56.06 -17.43 -6.13
CA VAL A 1101 -55.79 -17.74 -7.55
C VAL A 1101 -55.66 -19.23 -7.75
N THR A 1102 -56.41 -19.78 -8.71
CA THR A 1102 -56.27 -21.16 -9.17
C THR A 1102 -55.93 -21.17 -10.65
N VAL A 1103 -54.87 -21.89 -11.03
CA VAL A 1103 -54.43 -22.04 -12.43
C VAL A 1103 -54.40 -23.51 -12.82
N ALA A 1104 -54.87 -23.80 -14.04
CA ALA A 1104 -54.76 -25.11 -14.66
C ALA A 1104 -54.20 -24.96 -16.08
N LYS A 1105 -53.37 -25.90 -16.53
CA LYS A 1105 -52.87 -25.92 -17.92
C LYS A 1105 -54.05 -26.14 -18.87
N ALA A 1106 -54.15 -25.29 -19.89
CA ALA A 1106 -55.20 -25.32 -20.91
C ALA A 1106 -55.00 -26.47 -21.92
#